data_AF-A0A849W8G0-F1
#
_entry.id   AF-A0A849W8G0-F1
#
_cell.length_a   1.000
_cell.length_b   1.000
_cell.length_c   1.000
_cell.angle_alpha   90.00
_cell.angle_beta   90.00
_cell.angle_gamma   90.00
#
_symmetry.space_group_name_H-M   'P 1'
#
loop_
_entity.id
_entity.type
_entity.pdbx_description
1 polymer ?
#
loop_
_entity_poly.entity_id
_entity_poly.type
_entity_poly.pdbx_seq_one_letter_code
_entity_poly.pdbx_strand_id
1 'polypeptide(L)'
;MKQIKKLFLHLCLLLFVLEIHAIEYTMQKGVVRASEKGQTIWENVHDRLNRIEKEGKAGPVQSGSFVYYSIGSYLYEVSAQTGAVQKRIVLPGYCKQIEKANEGVRVEVGSLLMDFSWKKNYTITPQSHDVPFYLTSYLSQSAMDRNDAKSLCETILGKSKIKDKADSDSLSLQNLQEKAIEALDAHSKRDPSNLWYIMQQGIILGDLGKKTESLAKFQEVLQSPAEYHLSLLSIVHTLDNYNITLGDEAFEKGMQFLVARGYEPELMNALISVMVVYGRPLREKKDILQDLSYMNKLGERIWTFSPYAEASCYMFHALYVANQKAGDYQKADLWKARKDAATPFRIFGGANIYAEHTGHYLSLLCAISMGMIFLLFVKGIRIPKNKQNRFANLFFFRFWTKGELTGFLILVAIGCYTFYGLLLGIEAIRYAANMPISCLNGFLNHPDAIEYIQKARNTESKEFIYAFALQKAQEEQAADEIYQKLDSAQALNNRGVIAYHRCDREAARLLFQKALDKDPSLEVAAFNLGKRVVHPRIEKMQKYNATIPLLALPTGLQWSNMLASSQELTFPEIFSLMENLDQGNSKDIGFILFSYIALFFIILFSSLAFIALFLPTKPDRGCDNKIVYRMRQALEFLLPGSAKPWSIAGPFVLSLFFFSLILVYMLYQTEGMATNIIDALMIPNVQGAYGMSEIFQSSLSQWISKAKDLWWISLIVNFFLLRSKRWQ
;
A
#
# COMPACT_ATOMS: atom_id res chain seq x y z
N MET A 1 -52.38 24.64 56.89
CA MET A 1 -52.68 25.11 55.50
C MET A 1 -51.89 26.34 55.05
N LYS A 2 -51.86 27.46 55.79
CA LYS A 2 -51.13 28.70 55.38
C LYS A 2 -49.61 28.52 55.23
N GLN A 3 -48.97 27.74 56.10
CA GLN A 3 -47.53 27.44 56.01
C GLN A 3 -47.17 26.54 54.82
N ILE A 4 -48.02 25.57 54.48
CA ILE A 4 -47.81 24.68 53.31
C ILE A 4 -47.86 25.48 52.01
N LYS A 5 -48.78 26.46 51.89
CA LYS A 5 -48.82 27.36 50.72
C LYS A 5 -47.58 28.24 50.59
N LYS A 6 -47.01 28.72 51.71
CA LYS A 6 -45.74 29.48 51.69
C LYS A 6 -44.55 28.61 51.28
N LEU A 7 -44.48 27.37 51.78
CA LEU A 7 -43.44 26.42 51.40
C LEU A 7 -43.53 26.04 49.92
N PHE A 8 -44.74 25.78 49.42
CA PHE A 8 -44.97 25.48 48.00
C PHE A 8 -44.62 26.66 47.09
N LEU A 9 -44.97 27.89 47.48
CA LEU A 9 -44.59 29.10 46.74
C LEU A 9 -43.07 29.31 46.74
N HIS A 10 -42.38 29.07 47.86
CA HIS A 10 -40.92 29.13 47.91
C HIS A 10 -40.28 28.01 47.10
N LEU A 11 -40.84 26.80 47.10
CA LEU A 11 -40.34 25.69 46.28
C LEU A 11 -40.53 25.98 44.79
N CYS A 12 -41.68 26.54 44.39
CA CYS A 12 -41.92 26.96 43.02
C CYS A 12 -41.00 28.13 42.61
N LEU A 13 -40.76 29.11 43.48
CA LEU A 13 -39.80 30.18 43.21
C LEU A 13 -38.36 29.67 43.15
N LEU A 14 -37.99 28.72 44.02
CA LEU A 14 -36.67 28.09 43.99
C LEU A 14 -36.52 27.26 42.72
N LEU A 15 -37.56 26.55 42.28
CA LEU A 15 -37.58 25.80 41.01
C LEU A 15 -37.56 26.74 39.78
N PHE A 16 -38.14 27.94 39.86
CA PHE A 16 -38.08 28.96 38.81
C PHE A 16 -36.72 29.68 38.76
N VAL A 17 -36.07 29.87 39.92
CA VAL A 17 -34.71 30.44 40.01
C VAL A 17 -33.64 29.38 39.71
N LEU A 18 -33.95 28.10 39.92
CA LEU A 18 -33.17 26.95 39.50
C LEU A 18 -33.57 26.45 38.11
N GLU A 19 -34.14 27.30 37.25
CA GLU A 19 -33.84 27.18 35.82
C GLU A 19 -32.33 27.42 35.67
N ILE A 20 -31.56 26.40 36.02
CA ILE A 20 -30.17 26.26 35.63
C ILE A 20 -30.26 26.23 34.11
N HIS A 21 -29.90 27.36 33.52
CA HIS A 21 -29.98 27.53 32.08
C HIS A 21 -29.04 26.49 31.49
N ALA A 22 -29.63 25.44 30.91
CA ALA A 22 -28.85 24.38 30.33
C ALA A 22 -28.14 24.96 29.11
N ILE A 23 -26.81 24.85 29.11
CA ILE A 23 -26.03 25.16 27.92
C ILE A 23 -26.48 24.19 26.83
N GLU A 24 -26.95 24.73 25.71
CA GLU A 24 -27.35 23.94 24.55
C GLU A 24 -26.12 23.65 23.70
N TYR A 25 -25.89 22.38 23.38
CA TYR A 25 -24.80 21.95 22.51
C TYR A 25 -25.35 21.48 21.18
N THR A 26 -24.86 22.07 20.09
CA THR A 26 -25.27 21.73 18.73
C THR A 26 -24.07 21.41 17.86
N MET A 27 -24.25 20.51 16.87
CA MET A 27 -23.24 20.21 15.86
C MET A 27 -23.86 20.30 14.47
N GLN A 28 -23.45 21.30 13.69
CA GLN A 28 -23.97 21.53 12.34
C GLN A 28 -22.88 22.06 11.40
N LYS A 29 -22.81 21.54 10.18
CA LYS A 29 -21.93 22.04 9.07
C LYS A 29 -20.47 22.31 9.47
N GLY A 30 -19.89 21.47 10.32
CA GLY A 30 -18.51 21.69 10.75
C GLY A 30 -18.31 22.51 11.99
N VAL A 31 -19.38 22.95 12.63
CA VAL A 31 -19.31 23.76 13.83
C VAL A 31 -19.95 22.99 14.97
N VAL A 32 -19.19 22.78 16.04
CA VAL A 32 -19.72 22.39 17.35
C VAL A 32 -19.83 23.65 18.19
N ARG A 33 -21.04 23.96 18.64
CA ARG A 33 -21.36 25.22 19.30
C ARG A 33 -22.02 24.96 20.65
N ALA A 34 -21.59 25.71 21.65
CA ALA A 34 -22.31 25.87 22.91
C ALA A 34 -23.02 27.22 22.94
N SER A 35 -24.30 27.21 23.31
CA SER A 35 -25.11 28.41 23.41
C SER A 35 -25.85 28.47 24.74
N GLU A 36 -25.88 29.63 25.36
CA GLU A 36 -26.70 29.93 26.53
C GLU A 36 -27.64 31.08 26.18
N LYS A 37 -28.96 30.86 26.29
CA LYS A 37 -29.98 31.85 25.91
C LYS A 37 -29.85 32.36 24.46
N GLY A 38 -29.44 31.47 23.55
CA GLY A 38 -29.22 31.80 22.14
C GLY A 38 -27.92 32.57 21.85
N GLN A 39 -27.14 32.94 22.88
CA GLN A 39 -25.82 33.54 22.72
C GLN A 39 -24.76 32.45 22.63
N THR A 40 -23.92 32.49 21.60
CA THR A 40 -22.77 31.58 21.48
C THR A 40 -21.77 31.86 22.59
N ILE A 41 -21.48 30.85 23.41
CA ILE A 41 -20.44 30.88 24.45
C ILE A 41 -19.09 30.58 23.79
N TRP A 42 -19.05 29.49 23.02
CA TRP A 42 -17.88 29.07 22.28
C TRP A 42 -18.29 28.26 21.04
N GLU A 43 -17.38 28.21 20.07
CA GLU A 43 -17.50 27.36 18.90
C GLU A 43 -16.15 26.72 18.52
N ASN A 44 -16.24 25.49 18.06
CA ASN A 44 -15.13 24.72 17.48
C ASN A 44 -15.48 24.42 16.02
N VAL A 45 -14.63 24.90 15.11
CA VAL A 45 -14.82 24.78 13.66
C VAL A 45 -13.83 23.75 13.12
N HIS A 46 -14.35 22.78 12.36
CA HIS A 46 -13.57 21.72 11.69
C HIS A 46 -13.89 21.71 10.20
N ASP A 47 -12.89 21.97 9.34
CA ASP A 47 -13.10 22.19 7.89
C ASP A 47 -13.66 20.93 7.19
N ARG A 48 -13.19 19.74 7.61
CA ARG A 48 -13.57 18.46 7.00
C ARG A 48 -14.98 17.97 7.32
N LEU A 49 -15.63 18.50 8.35
CA LEU A 49 -17.00 18.08 8.69
C LEU A 49 -18.01 18.36 7.57
N ASN A 50 -17.70 19.27 6.63
CA ASN A 50 -18.50 19.49 5.43
C ASN A 50 -18.33 18.40 4.37
N ARG A 51 -17.24 17.64 4.41
CA ARG A 51 -16.92 16.56 3.45
C ARG A 51 -17.25 15.17 3.98
N ILE A 52 -17.20 14.98 5.30
CA ILE A 52 -17.59 13.73 5.94
C ILE A 52 -19.12 13.66 5.93
N GLU A 53 -19.65 12.65 5.22
CA GLU A 53 -21.08 12.36 5.10
C GLU A 53 -21.77 12.17 6.46
N LYS A 54 -23.11 12.02 6.46
CA LYS A 54 -23.92 11.88 7.68
C LYS A 54 -23.45 10.78 8.63
N GLU A 55 -22.80 9.73 8.14
CA GLU A 55 -22.52 8.50 8.88
C GLU A 55 -21.31 8.57 9.83
N GLY A 56 -20.56 9.67 9.84
CA GLY A 56 -19.36 9.83 10.67
C GLY A 56 -19.50 10.80 11.84
N LYS A 57 -20.71 11.12 12.33
CA LYS A 57 -20.92 12.16 13.34
C LYS A 57 -21.77 11.64 14.49
N ALA A 58 -21.29 11.80 15.71
CA ALA A 58 -22.06 11.47 16.92
C ALA A 58 -21.85 12.53 18.01
N GLY A 59 -22.87 12.71 18.86
CA GLY A 59 -22.93 13.76 19.86
C GLY A 59 -23.43 15.10 19.29
N PRO A 60 -23.23 16.22 20.00
CA PRO A 60 -22.53 16.34 21.29
C PRO A 60 -23.31 15.71 22.45
N VAL A 61 -22.59 15.12 23.42
CA VAL A 61 -23.14 14.54 24.66
C VAL A 61 -22.40 15.15 25.85
N GLN A 62 -23.13 15.81 26.75
CA GLN A 62 -22.55 16.35 27.98
C GLN A 62 -22.51 15.29 29.08
N SER A 63 -21.34 15.12 29.71
CA SER A 63 -21.16 14.31 30.91
C SER A 63 -20.24 15.02 31.89
N GLY A 64 -20.80 15.44 33.04
CA GLY A 64 -20.08 16.27 34.01
C GLY A 64 -19.68 17.63 33.43
N SER A 65 -18.41 18.00 33.62
CA SER A 65 -17.81 19.24 33.12
C SER A 65 -17.35 19.18 31.66
N PHE A 66 -17.62 18.07 30.97
CA PHE A 66 -17.14 17.82 29.62
C PHE A 66 -18.28 17.58 28.64
N VAL A 67 -17.99 17.88 27.38
CA VAL A 67 -18.83 17.56 26.24
C VAL A 67 -18.02 16.68 25.31
N TYR A 68 -18.65 15.59 24.88
CA TYR A 68 -18.08 14.59 24.00
C TYR A 68 -18.76 14.67 22.65
N TYR A 69 -17.98 14.74 21.58
CA TYR A 69 -18.50 14.63 20.22
C TYR A 69 -17.48 13.92 19.35
N SER A 70 -17.94 13.30 18.26
CA SER A 70 -17.06 12.61 17.33
C SER A 70 -17.16 13.13 15.90
N ILE A 71 -16.02 13.10 15.22
CA ILE A 71 -15.89 13.40 13.80
C ILE A 71 -15.10 12.25 13.17
N GLY A 72 -15.76 11.41 12.39
CA GLY A 72 -15.20 10.17 11.86
C GLY A 72 -14.75 9.23 12.98
N SER A 73 -13.45 8.96 13.00
CA SER A 73 -12.75 8.10 13.97
C SER A 73 -12.20 8.86 15.18
N TYR A 74 -12.54 10.13 15.38
CA TYR A 74 -12.02 10.92 16.51
C TYR A 74 -13.13 11.24 17.47
N LEU A 75 -12.87 10.98 18.75
CA LEU A 75 -13.67 11.46 19.85
C LEU A 75 -12.95 12.64 20.50
N TYR A 76 -13.64 13.77 20.59
CA TYR A 76 -13.18 14.97 21.26
C TYR A 76 -13.80 15.03 22.64
N GLU A 77 -12.97 15.23 23.66
CA GLU A 77 -13.39 15.65 24.99
C GLU A 77 -13.10 17.15 25.12
N VAL A 78 -14.14 17.96 25.24
CA VAL A 78 -14.00 19.42 25.37
C VAL A 78 -14.61 19.92 26.67
N SER A 79 -14.04 20.98 27.25
CA SER A 79 -14.65 21.67 28.38
C SER A 79 -16.03 22.19 27.99
N ALA A 80 -17.03 21.86 28.82
CA ALA A 80 -18.40 22.29 28.63
C ALA A 80 -18.54 23.83 28.60
N GLN A 81 -17.70 24.54 29.36
CA GLN A 81 -17.77 25.98 29.56
C GLN A 81 -16.91 26.76 28.57
N THR A 82 -15.72 26.27 28.22
CA THR A 82 -14.75 27.05 27.40
C THR A 82 -14.60 26.52 25.98
N GLY A 83 -15.07 25.30 25.70
CA GLY A 83 -14.85 24.61 24.44
C GLY A 83 -13.40 24.16 24.23
N ALA A 84 -12.52 24.32 25.22
CA ALA A 84 -11.14 23.89 25.13
C ALA A 84 -11.04 22.35 25.06
N VAL A 85 -10.35 21.85 24.04
CA VAL A 85 -10.09 20.43 23.82
C VAL A 85 -9.12 19.95 24.89
N GLN A 86 -9.61 19.04 25.73
CA GLN A 86 -8.81 18.40 26.77
C GLN A 86 -8.10 17.18 26.23
N LYS A 87 -8.81 16.41 25.39
CA LYS A 87 -8.31 15.15 24.85
C LYS A 87 -8.91 14.88 23.47
N ARG A 88 -8.09 14.25 22.63
CA ARG A 88 -8.53 13.62 21.39
C ARG A 88 -8.21 12.14 21.44
N ILE A 89 -9.20 11.31 21.19
CA ILE A 89 -9.09 9.86 21.24
C ILE A 89 -9.33 9.31 19.85
N VAL A 90 -8.36 8.55 19.35
CA VAL A 90 -8.43 7.89 18.04
C VAL A 90 -9.13 6.55 18.21
N LEU A 91 -10.34 6.43 17.66
CA LEU A 91 -11.16 5.22 17.69
C LEU A 91 -10.78 4.29 16.52
N PRO A 92 -10.86 2.95 16.66
CA PRO A 92 -10.57 1.98 15.59
C PRO A 92 -11.48 2.04 14.36
N GLY A 93 -12.52 2.88 14.38
CA GLY A 93 -13.51 2.95 13.32
C GLY A 93 -14.36 4.20 13.49
N TYR A 94 -15.51 4.28 12.81
CA TYR A 94 -16.41 5.41 13.04
C TYR A 94 -17.19 5.22 14.34
N CYS A 95 -17.34 6.33 15.05
CA CYS A 95 -18.25 6.41 16.18
C CYS A 95 -19.70 6.41 15.68
N LYS A 96 -20.45 5.36 16.01
CA LYS A 96 -21.87 5.20 15.70
C LYS A 96 -22.74 6.00 16.65
N GLN A 97 -22.40 5.93 17.93
CA GLN A 97 -23.23 6.46 19.00
C GLN A 97 -22.37 6.83 20.19
N ILE A 98 -22.76 7.92 20.85
CA ILE A 98 -22.21 8.34 22.14
C ILE A 98 -23.37 8.34 23.12
N GLU A 99 -23.23 7.61 24.22
CA GLU A 99 -24.19 7.56 25.31
C GLU A 99 -23.56 8.10 26.58
N LYS A 100 -24.34 8.84 27.38
CA LYS A 100 -23.90 9.32 28.67
C LYS A 100 -23.71 8.14 29.63
N ALA A 101 -22.56 8.05 30.27
CA ALA A 101 -22.30 7.11 31.37
C ALA A 101 -22.27 7.84 32.72
N ASN A 102 -22.13 7.11 33.82
CA ASN A 102 -22.02 7.69 35.17
C ASN A 102 -20.82 8.65 35.26
N GLU A 103 -19.69 8.27 34.66
CA GLU A 103 -18.47 9.07 34.56
C GLU A 103 -18.00 9.03 33.09
N GLY A 104 -18.14 10.15 32.39
CA GLY A 104 -17.80 10.24 30.96
C GLY A 104 -18.88 9.64 30.04
N VAL A 105 -18.46 8.86 29.03
CA VAL A 105 -19.34 8.35 27.96
C VAL A 105 -19.04 6.90 27.58
N ARG A 106 -20.07 6.20 27.09
CA ARG A 106 -19.94 4.95 26.35
C ARG A 106 -20.03 5.25 24.86
N VAL A 107 -19.14 4.66 24.08
CA VAL A 107 -19.04 4.91 22.63
C VAL A 107 -19.15 3.59 21.87
N GLU A 108 -20.16 3.49 21.00
CA GLU A 108 -20.25 2.39 20.02
C GLU A 108 -19.42 2.76 18.78
N VAL A 109 -18.48 1.89 18.41
CA VAL A 109 -17.60 2.05 17.24
C VAL A 109 -17.79 0.88 16.29
N GLY A 110 -17.80 1.16 14.99
CA GLY A 110 -17.82 0.13 13.93
C GLY A 110 -16.86 0.43 12.78
N SER A 111 -16.67 -0.56 11.89
CA SER A 111 -15.77 -0.46 10.74
C SER A 111 -16.07 0.72 9.83
N LEU A 112 -15.05 1.42 9.30
CA LEU A 112 -15.21 2.41 8.24
C LEU A 112 -15.67 1.82 6.89
N LEU A 113 -15.62 0.51 6.73
CA LEU A 113 -15.89 -0.20 5.51
C LEU A 113 -17.21 -0.98 5.65
N MET A 114 -18.10 -0.83 4.66
CA MET A 114 -19.45 -1.42 4.72
C MET A 114 -19.45 -2.95 4.75
N ASP A 115 -18.39 -3.59 4.24
CA ASP A 115 -18.25 -5.06 4.18
C ASP A 115 -17.89 -5.73 5.52
N PHE A 116 -17.72 -4.91 6.56
CA PHE A 116 -17.29 -5.34 7.89
C PHE A 116 -18.39 -5.10 8.92
N SER A 117 -18.58 -6.10 9.77
CA SER A 117 -19.76 -6.19 10.64
C SER A 117 -19.43 -5.97 12.11
N TRP A 118 -18.15 -5.93 12.48
CA TRP A 118 -17.76 -5.76 13.88
C TRP A 118 -18.28 -4.45 14.49
N LYS A 119 -18.57 -4.55 15.78
CA LYS A 119 -18.91 -3.43 16.66
C LYS A 119 -18.18 -3.59 17.98
N LYS A 120 -17.67 -2.50 18.54
CA LYS A 120 -17.05 -2.48 19.86
C LYS A 120 -17.58 -1.30 20.67
N ASN A 121 -17.78 -1.53 21.96
CA ASN A 121 -18.16 -0.50 22.91
C ASN A 121 -16.96 -0.14 23.77
N TYR A 122 -16.65 1.14 23.85
CA TYR A 122 -15.57 1.67 24.67
C TYR A 122 -16.13 2.55 25.78
N THR A 123 -15.49 2.54 26.94
CA THR A 123 -15.83 3.43 28.04
C THR A 123 -14.74 4.48 28.17
N ILE A 124 -15.15 5.74 28.07
CA ILE A 124 -14.25 6.89 28.10
C ILE A 124 -14.57 7.70 29.34
N THR A 125 -13.59 7.84 30.22
CA THR A 125 -13.65 8.73 31.38
C THR A 125 -12.65 9.87 31.20
N PRO A 126 -12.81 11.00 31.94
CA PRO A 126 -11.83 12.07 31.91
C PRO A 126 -10.41 11.61 32.29
N GLN A 127 -10.30 10.58 33.13
CA GLN A 127 -9.01 10.07 33.62
C GLN A 127 -8.43 8.98 32.72
N SER A 128 -9.24 8.20 32.01
CA SER A 128 -8.76 6.99 31.32
C SER A 128 -9.69 6.51 30.20
N HIS A 129 -9.15 5.71 29.28
CA HIS A 129 -9.92 4.92 28.34
C HIS A 129 -9.18 3.62 27.99
N ASP A 130 -9.94 2.64 27.52
CA ASP A 130 -9.47 1.33 27.06
C ASP A 130 -9.30 1.25 25.52
N VAL A 131 -9.51 2.36 24.80
CA VAL A 131 -9.41 2.39 23.34
C VAL A 131 -7.97 2.06 22.90
N PRO A 132 -7.76 0.99 22.11
CA PRO A 132 -6.45 0.70 21.54
C PRO A 132 -6.12 1.71 20.45
N PHE A 133 -4.84 2.04 20.33
CA PHE A 133 -4.36 2.93 19.28
C PHE A 133 -4.20 2.18 17.93
N TYR A 134 -4.66 2.80 16.85
CA TYR A 134 -4.50 2.29 15.49
C TYR A 134 -4.13 3.41 14.50
N LEU A 135 -3.15 3.15 13.63
CA LEU A 135 -2.66 4.14 12.67
C LEU A 135 -3.67 4.47 11.56
N THR A 136 -4.46 3.49 11.11
CA THR A 136 -5.48 3.67 10.05
C THR A 136 -6.43 4.79 10.40
N SER A 137 -6.91 4.73 11.63
CA SER A 137 -7.85 5.67 12.17
C SER A 137 -7.30 7.08 12.23
N TYR A 138 -5.98 7.25 12.32
CA TYR A 138 -5.27 8.54 12.36
C TYR A 138 -5.03 9.17 10.98
N LEU A 139 -5.08 8.39 9.89
CA LEU A 139 -4.80 8.89 8.52
C LEU A 139 -5.69 10.09 8.15
N SER A 140 -6.92 10.10 8.63
CA SER A 140 -7.83 11.23 8.43
C SER A 140 -7.43 12.47 9.25
N GLN A 141 -6.82 12.34 10.43
CA GLN A 141 -6.53 13.45 11.35
C GLN A 141 -5.37 14.26 10.86
N SER A 142 -4.28 13.62 10.45
CA SER A 142 -3.07 14.35 10.06
C SER A 142 -3.40 15.37 8.97
N ALA A 143 -4.29 14.98 8.04
CA ALA A 143 -4.84 15.86 7.03
C ALA A 143 -5.82 16.90 7.61
N MET A 144 -6.68 16.55 8.57
CA MET A 144 -7.61 17.47 9.23
C MET A 144 -6.89 18.57 9.99
N ASP A 145 -5.99 18.21 10.90
CA ASP A 145 -5.23 19.14 11.74
C ASP A 145 -4.51 20.19 10.90
N ARG A 146 -3.83 19.72 9.84
CA ARG A 146 -3.18 20.58 8.87
C ARG A 146 -4.16 21.49 8.14
N ASN A 147 -5.30 20.96 7.71
CA ASN A 147 -6.30 21.73 6.98
C ASN A 147 -7.02 22.75 7.86
N ASP A 148 -7.29 22.44 9.14
CA ASP A 148 -7.91 23.38 10.07
C ASP A 148 -6.99 24.58 10.32
N ALA A 149 -5.70 24.32 10.58
CA ALA A 149 -4.70 25.39 10.71
C ALA A 149 -4.56 26.20 9.41
N LYS A 150 -4.54 25.52 8.25
CA LYS A 150 -4.44 26.18 6.93
C LYS A 150 -5.69 27.01 6.60
N SER A 151 -6.88 26.49 6.86
CA SER A 151 -8.16 27.16 6.59
C SER A 151 -8.31 28.42 7.43
N LEU A 152 -7.85 28.40 8.68
CA LEU A 152 -7.76 29.58 9.54
C LEU A 152 -6.87 30.66 8.91
N CYS A 153 -5.66 30.29 8.46
CA CYS A 153 -4.77 31.21 7.76
C CYS A 153 -5.40 31.75 6.45
N GLU A 154 -5.99 30.88 5.63
CA GLU A 154 -6.64 31.26 4.36
C GLU A 154 -7.80 32.24 4.56
N THR A 155 -8.55 32.10 5.65
CA THR A 155 -9.67 32.99 6.00
C THR A 155 -9.18 34.38 6.35
N ILE A 156 -8.06 34.49 7.06
CA ILE A 156 -7.50 35.78 7.51
C ILE A 156 -6.69 36.46 6.39
N LEU A 157 -5.83 35.71 5.70
CA LEU A 157 -4.95 36.23 4.65
C LEU A 157 -5.70 36.48 3.33
N GLY A 158 -6.81 35.76 3.10
CA GLY A 158 -7.54 35.73 1.84
C GLY A 158 -6.92 34.75 0.83
N LYS A 159 -7.77 34.00 0.12
CA LYS A 159 -7.34 32.91 -0.80
C LYS A 159 -6.41 33.36 -1.94
N SER A 160 -6.51 34.61 -2.41
CA SER A 160 -5.70 35.15 -3.50
C SER A 160 -4.29 35.55 -3.07
N LYS A 161 -4.09 36.03 -1.84
CA LYS A 161 -2.82 36.61 -1.37
C LYS A 161 -1.75 35.58 -0.98
N ILE A 162 -2.11 34.31 -0.82
CA ILE A 162 -1.18 33.26 -0.42
C ILE A 162 -0.27 32.80 -1.59
N LYS A 163 -0.67 33.04 -2.84
CA LYS A 163 0.09 32.57 -4.01
C LYS A 163 1.09 33.58 -4.55
N ASP A 164 0.86 34.87 -4.36
CA ASP A 164 1.68 35.93 -4.92
C ASP A 164 2.75 36.37 -3.90
N LYS A 165 3.90 35.68 -3.89
CA LYS A 165 5.08 36.07 -3.09
C LYS A 165 5.64 37.46 -3.43
N ALA A 166 5.22 38.05 -4.56
CA ALA A 166 5.79 39.29 -5.08
C ALA A 166 5.38 40.56 -4.30
N ASP A 167 4.41 40.46 -3.37
CA ASP A 167 3.87 41.60 -2.62
C ASP A 167 4.09 41.48 -1.10
N SER A 168 5.10 40.69 -0.69
CA SER A 168 5.41 40.40 0.72
C SER A 168 5.77 41.63 1.55
N ASP A 169 6.18 42.71 0.89
CA ASP A 169 6.63 43.95 1.53
C ASP A 169 5.49 44.95 1.77
N SER A 170 4.25 44.63 1.36
CA SER A 170 3.12 45.49 1.70
C SER A 170 2.86 45.41 3.21
N LEU A 171 2.87 46.56 3.91
CA LEU A 171 2.46 46.70 5.32
C LEU A 171 1.10 46.02 5.58
N SER A 172 0.25 45.94 4.56
CA SER A 172 -1.03 45.25 4.61
C SER A 172 -0.91 43.73 4.83
N LEU A 173 0.07 43.06 4.21
CA LEU A 173 0.25 41.62 4.35
C LEU A 173 0.84 41.27 5.70
N GLN A 174 1.84 42.04 6.16
CA GLN A 174 2.45 41.85 7.48
C GLN A 174 1.40 41.94 8.60
N ASN A 175 0.53 42.96 8.56
CA ASN A 175 -0.58 43.10 9.51
C ASN A 175 -1.55 41.90 9.48
N LEU A 176 -1.80 41.32 8.31
CA LEU A 176 -2.67 40.13 8.19
C LEU A 176 -1.96 38.87 8.70
N GLN A 177 -0.66 38.73 8.48
CA GLN A 177 0.17 37.65 9.00
C GLN A 177 0.25 37.69 10.53
N GLU A 178 0.40 38.87 11.13
CA GLU A 178 0.36 39.04 12.59
C GLU A 178 -1.01 38.65 13.17
N LYS A 179 -2.11 39.08 12.55
CA LYS A 179 -3.46 38.62 12.92
C LYS A 179 -3.63 37.11 12.79
N ALA A 180 -3.04 36.51 11.77
CA ALA A 180 -3.07 35.06 11.60
C ALA A 180 -2.30 34.34 12.72
N ILE A 181 -1.14 34.86 13.12
CA ILE A 181 -0.36 34.34 14.27
C ILE A 181 -1.18 34.44 15.57
N GLU A 182 -1.81 35.58 15.85
CA GLU A 182 -2.67 35.77 17.02
C GLU A 182 -3.85 34.77 17.05
N ALA A 183 -4.50 34.58 15.91
CA ALA A 183 -5.60 33.62 15.78
C ALA A 183 -5.11 32.19 15.99
N LEU A 184 -3.97 31.82 15.41
CA LEU A 184 -3.37 30.50 15.58
C LEU A 184 -2.97 30.24 17.04
N ASP A 185 -2.46 31.25 17.76
CA ASP A 185 -2.12 31.15 19.19
C ASP A 185 -3.36 30.95 20.07
N ALA A 186 -4.43 31.70 19.79
CA ALA A 186 -5.71 31.50 20.46
C ALA A 186 -6.26 30.08 20.21
N HIS A 187 -6.15 29.58 18.99
CA HIS A 187 -6.58 28.23 18.63
C HIS A 187 -5.68 27.13 19.23
N SER A 188 -4.35 27.31 19.29
CA SER A 188 -3.46 26.32 19.92
C SER A 188 -3.66 26.25 21.43
N LYS A 189 -4.03 27.35 22.08
CA LYS A 189 -4.41 27.34 23.51
C LYS A 189 -5.74 26.63 23.74
N ARG A 190 -6.69 26.75 22.80
CA ARG A 190 -7.98 26.05 22.87
C ARG A 190 -7.83 24.56 22.54
N ASP A 191 -6.96 24.20 21.61
CA ASP A 191 -6.71 22.83 21.19
C ASP A 191 -5.20 22.55 21.12
N PRO A 192 -4.58 22.21 22.27
CA PRO A 192 -3.14 21.95 22.34
C PRO A 192 -2.72 20.67 21.62
N SER A 193 -3.68 19.82 21.23
CA SER A 193 -3.39 18.57 20.53
C SER A 193 -3.20 18.74 19.03
N ASN A 194 -3.65 19.86 18.46
CA ASN A 194 -3.40 20.21 17.06
C ASN A 194 -2.08 20.98 16.92
N LEU A 195 -0.99 20.23 16.79
CA LEU A 195 0.36 20.81 16.64
C LEU A 195 0.53 21.66 15.37
N TRP A 196 -0.36 21.53 14.38
CA TRP A 196 -0.29 22.32 13.17
C TRP A 196 -0.60 23.80 13.40
N TYR A 197 -1.33 24.18 14.46
CA TYR A 197 -1.51 25.60 14.78
C TYR A 197 -0.18 26.28 15.12
N ILE A 198 0.61 25.68 16.01
CA ILE A 198 1.94 26.18 16.38
C ILE A 198 2.90 26.08 15.18
N MET A 199 2.81 24.99 14.41
CA MET A 199 3.61 24.83 13.20
C MET A 199 3.37 25.95 12.16
N GLN A 200 2.11 26.33 11.93
CA GLN A 200 1.77 27.43 11.01
C GLN A 200 2.25 28.78 11.53
N GLN A 201 2.25 29.02 12.85
CA GLN A 201 2.86 30.23 13.43
C GLN A 201 4.34 30.30 13.05
N GLY A 202 5.09 29.21 13.25
CA GLY A 202 6.51 29.13 12.90
C GLY A 202 6.76 29.40 11.41
N ILE A 203 5.92 28.87 10.52
CA ILE A 203 6.01 29.10 9.08
C ILE A 203 5.81 30.59 8.75
N ILE A 204 4.73 31.20 9.25
CA ILE A 204 4.42 32.62 8.98
C ILE A 204 5.51 33.54 9.55
N LEU A 205 6.04 33.25 10.74
CA LEU A 205 7.16 33.99 11.33
C LEU A 205 8.43 33.89 10.47
N GLY A 206 8.67 32.71 9.87
CA GLY A 206 9.76 32.50 8.92
C GLY A 206 9.59 33.34 7.66
N ASP A 207 8.37 33.38 7.11
CA ASP A 207 8.02 34.20 5.94
C ASP A 207 8.14 35.71 6.23
N LEU A 208 7.92 36.14 7.48
CA LEU A 208 8.17 37.50 7.96
C LEU A 208 9.67 37.79 8.22
N GLY A 209 10.56 36.83 8.01
CA GLY A 209 11.99 36.97 8.31
C GLY A 209 12.36 36.87 9.79
N LYS A 210 11.39 36.61 10.69
CA LYS A 210 11.59 36.45 12.15
C LYS A 210 12.14 35.04 12.48
N LYS A 211 13.34 34.73 11.98
CA LYS A 211 13.95 33.38 12.02
C LYS A 211 14.07 32.80 13.44
N THR A 212 14.47 33.61 14.43
CA THR A 212 14.64 33.14 15.82
C THR A 212 13.30 32.74 16.44
N GLU A 213 12.26 33.55 16.25
CA GLU A 213 10.91 33.27 16.74
C GLU A 213 10.29 32.06 16.03
N SER A 214 10.52 31.94 14.71
CA SER A 214 10.12 30.78 13.91
C SER A 214 10.72 29.47 14.47
N LEU A 215 12.04 29.45 14.72
CA LEU A 215 12.72 28.30 15.31
C LEU A 215 12.21 27.98 16.73
N ALA A 216 11.92 29.00 17.54
CA ALA A 216 11.35 28.79 18.87
C ALA A 216 9.97 28.09 18.79
N LYS A 217 9.12 28.46 17.82
CA LYS A 217 7.84 27.77 17.58
C LYS A 217 8.00 26.32 17.12
N PHE A 218 8.99 26.02 16.29
CA PHE A 218 9.27 24.63 15.92
C PHE A 218 9.78 23.80 17.11
N GLN A 219 10.59 24.39 17.98
CA GLN A 219 11.01 23.73 19.22
C GLN A 219 9.84 23.51 20.18
N GLU A 220 8.91 24.47 20.28
CA GLU A 220 7.67 24.34 21.04
C GLU A 220 6.83 23.14 20.56
N VAL A 221 6.70 22.94 19.24
CA VAL A 221 6.05 21.75 18.66
C VAL A 221 6.72 20.45 19.12
N LEU A 222 8.06 20.40 19.12
CA LEU A 222 8.82 19.23 19.56
C LEU A 222 8.69 18.96 21.06
N GLN A 223 8.43 19.98 21.86
CA GLN A 223 8.20 19.89 23.31
C GLN A 223 6.77 19.47 23.67
N SER A 224 5.92 19.18 22.68
CA SER A 224 4.56 18.70 22.91
C SER A 224 4.51 17.43 23.78
N PRO A 225 3.42 17.22 24.53
CA PRO A 225 3.17 15.98 25.28
C PRO A 225 3.33 14.73 24.43
N ALA A 226 3.82 13.65 25.05
CA ALA A 226 4.09 12.39 24.36
C ALA A 226 2.85 11.80 23.68
N GLU A 227 1.64 12.05 24.19
CA GLU A 227 0.40 11.61 23.53
C GLU A 227 0.17 12.20 22.13
N TYR A 228 0.83 13.30 21.77
CA TYR A 228 0.69 13.98 20.48
C TYR A 228 1.87 13.75 19.53
N HIS A 229 2.87 12.95 19.94
CA HIS A 229 4.09 12.74 19.14
C HIS A 229 3.84 12.06 17.78
N LEU A 230 2.71 11.39 17.60
CA LEU A 230 2.30 10.89 16.29
C LEU A 230 2.19 12.00 15.23
N SER A 231 1.68 13.17 15.62
CA SER A 231 1.50 14.31 14.73
C SER A 231 2.82 14.86 14.20
N LEU A 232 3.92 14.64 14.94
CA LEU A 232 5.26 15.04 14.54
C LEU A 232 5.69 14.36 13.23
N LEU A 233 5.28 13.11 12.98
CA LEU A 233 5.60 12.40 11.73
C LEU A 233 5.11 13.16 10.49
N SER A 234 3.93 13.77 10.57
CA SER A 234 3.36 14.53 9.44
C SER A 234 4.04 15.88 9.20
N ILE A 235 4.81 16.34 10.18
CA ILE A 235 5.48 17.65 10.19
C ILE A 235 6.96 17.52 9.80
N VAL A 236 7.56 16.31 9.87
CA VAL A 236 9.00 16.03 9.60
C VAL A 236 9.52 16.76 8.37
N HIS A 237 8.90 16.57 7.20
CA HIS A 237 9.37 17.21 5.96
C HIS A 237 9.27 18.72 5.96
N THR A 238 8.28 19.25 6.68
CA THR A 238 8.15 20.70 6.81
C THR A 238 9.28 21.24 7.66
N LEU A 239 9.65 20.54 8.75
CA LEU A 239 10.81 20.91 9.59
C LEU A 239 12.14 20.76 8.85
N ASP A 240 12.31 19.73 8.02
CA ASP A 240 13.53 19.54 7.23
C ASP A 240 13.87 20.76 6.36
N ASN A 241 12.85 21.47 5.86
CA ASN A 241 13.04 22.70 5.06
C ASN A 241 13.65 23.86 5.87
N TYR A 242 13.53 23.84 7.20
CA TYR A 242 14.09 24.86 8.08
C TYR A 242 15.38 24.36 8.75
N ASN A 243 15.36 23.14 9.28
CA ASN A 243 16.49 22.49 9.92
C ASN A 243 16.27 20.96 9.99
N ILE A 244 17.12 20.20 9.31
CA ILE A 244 17.05 18.74 9.24
C ILE A 244 17.11 18.05 10.62
N THR A 245 17.80 18.63 11.59
CA THR A 245 17.89 18.10 12.96
C THR A 245 16.56 18.18 13.68
N LEU A 246 15.74 19.22 13.41
CA LEU A 246 14.38 19.30 13.95
C LEU A 246 13.49 18.20 13.35
N GLY A 247 13.66 17.93 12.05
CA GLY A 247 12.98 16.82 11.38
C GLY A 247 13.39 15.45 11.94
N ASP A 248 14.66 15.28 12.31
CA ASP A 248 15.15 14.07 12.98
C ASP A 248 14.51 13.88 14.34
N GLU A 249 14.51 14.92 15.18
CA GLU A 249 13.91 14.84 16.50
C GLU A 249 12.40 14.53 16.43
N ALA A 250 11.68 15.18 15.52
CA ALA A 250 10.27 14.89 15.24
C ALA A 250 10.05 13.43 14.83
N PHE A 251 10.90 12.92 13.93
CA PHE A 251 10.81 11.54 13.45
C PHE A 251 11.07 10.53 14.57
N GLU A 252 12.12 10.72 15.37
CA GLU A 252 12.48 9.83 16.46
C GLU A 252 11.38 9.76 17.53
N LYS A 253 10.81 10.91 17.91
CA LYS A 253 9.67 10.98 18.85
C LYS A 253 8.43 10.28 18.31
N GLY A 254 8.11 10.51 17.03
CA GLY A 254 6.98 9.85 16.37
C GLY A 254 7.15 8.33 16.25
N MET A 255 8.36 7.85 15.92
CA MET A 255 8.66 6.42 15.89
C MET A 255 8.59 5.77 17.27
N GLN A 256 9.13 6.43 18.29
CA GLN A 256 9.04 5.97 19.67
C GLN A 256 7.58 5.84 20.11
N PHE A 257 6.73 6.83 19.80
CA PHE A 257 5.30 6.78 20.09
C PHE A 257 4.61 5.55 19.46
N LEU A 258 4.91 5.27 18.20
CA LEU A 258 4.29 4.18 17.45
C LEU A 258 4.72 2.81 17.97
N VAL A 259 6.02 2.58 18.09
CA VAL A 259 6.57 1.28 18.53
C VAL A 259 6.14 0.96 19.95
N ALA A 260 6.11 1.97 20.84
CA ALA A 260 5.59 1.81 22.21
C ALA A 260 4.10 1.39 22.25
N ARG A 261 3.35 1.59 21.17
CA ARG A 261 1.94 1.19 21.03
C ARG A 261 1.76 -0.09 20.21
N GLY A 262 2.83 -0.81 19.92
CA GLY A 262 2.79 -2.11 19.25
C GLY A 262 2.85 -2.07 17.72
N TYR A 263 3.14 -0.91 17.13
CA TYR A 263 3.40 -0.74 15.69
C TYR A 263 4.55 -1.64 15.24
N GLU A 264 4.35 -2.35 14.12
CA GLU A 264 5.39 -3.14 13.46
C GLU A 264 5.70 -2.51 12.09
N PRO A 265 6.85 -1.83 11.93
CA PRO A 265 7.25 -1.23 10.66
C PRO A 265 7.24 -2.21 9.49
N GLU A 266 7.64 -3.47 9.74
CA GLU A 266 7.69 -4.53 8.72
C GLU A 266 6.29 -4.99 8.26
N LEU A 267 5.22 -4.57 8.94
CA LEU A 267 3.83 -4.79 8.53
C LEU A 267 3.18 -3.54 7.92
N MET A 268 3.93 -2.44 7.75
CA MET A 268 3.48 -1.23 7.06
C MET A 268 3.79 -1.32 5.57
N ASN A 269 2.84 -1.87 4.81
CA ASN A 269 2.97 -2.14 3.38
C ASN A 269 2.20 -1.13 2.50
N ALA A 270 1.29 -0.34 3.07
CA ALA A 270 0.48 0.60 2.29
C ALA A 270 1.20 1.93 2.02
N LEU A 271 1.48 2.21 0.74
CA LEU A 271 2.08 3.49 0.30
C LEU A 271 1.22 4.69 0.71
N ILE A 272 -0.10 4.59 0.58
CA ILE A 272 -1.01 5.68 0.97
C ILE A 272 -0.86 6.05 2.45
N SER A 273 -0.64 5.06 3.32
CA SER A 273 -0.42 5.29 4.75
C SER A 273 0.89 6.05 4.99
N VAL A 274 1.96 5.74 4.24
CA VAL A 274 3.21 6.50 4.26
C VAL A 274 2.99 7.94 3.82
N MET A 275 2.31 8.13 2.68
CA MET A 275 2.05 9.46 2.12
C MET A 275 1.23 10.36 3.04
N VAL A 276 0.36 9.78 3.86
CA VAL A 276 -0.55 10.52 4.74
C VAL A 276 0.07 10.78 6.13
N VAL A 277 0.77 9.79 6.69
CA VAL A 277 1.36 9.91 8.04
C VAL A 277 2.67 10.67 7.98
N TYR A 278 3.54 10.31 7.05
CA TYR A 278 4.88 10.87 6.93
C TYR A 278 4.93 12.01 5.91
N GLY A 279 4.02 12.01 4.94
CA GLY A 279 3.90 13.06 3.91
C GLY A 279 4.40 12.60 2.55
N ARG A 280 4.40 13.53 1.57
CA ARG A 280 5.00 13.31 0.24
C ARG A 280 6.41 13.91 0.23
N PRO A 281 7.46 13.13 0.49
CA PRO A 281 8.79 13.67 0.70
C PRO A 281 9.35 14.48 -0.47
N LEU A 282 8.95 14.16 -1.71
CA LEU A 282 9.46 14.77 -2.93
C LEU A 282 8.35 15.33 -3.81
N ARG A 283 7.53 16.22 -3.25
CA ARG A 283 6.50 16.91 -4.04
C ARG A 283 7.08 17.81 -5.14
N GLU A 284 8.30 18.32 -4.93
CA GLU A 284 9.08 19.06 -5.92
C GLU A 284 10.21 18.16 -6.44
N LYS A 285 10.47 18.17 -7.75
CA LYS A 285 11.53 17.38 -8.37
C LYS A 285 12.88 17.90 -7.87
N LYS A 286 13.47 17.20 -6.91
CA LYS A 286 14.86 17.42 -6.47
C LYS A 286 15.82 16.65 -7.38
N ASP A 287 16.97 17.23 -7.68
CA ASP A 287 18.06 16.49 -8.31
C ASP A 287 18.70 15.60 -7.24
N ILE A 288 18.51 14.28 -7.37
CA ILE A 288 19.00 13.30 -6.41
C ILE A 288 20.51 13.39 -6.18
N LEU A 289 21.29 13.79 -7.17
CA LEU A 289 22.75 13.89 -7.03
C LEU A 289 23.12 15.16 -6.26
N GLN A 290 22.40 16.26 -6.45
CA GLN A 290 22.63 17.50 -5.70
C GLN A 290 22.18 17.37 -4.24
N ASP A 291 21.10 16.63 -3.99
CA ASP A 291 20.49 16.45 -2.67
C ASP A 291 20.80 15.09 -2.02
N LEU A 292 21.83 14.35 -2.48
CA LEU A 292 22.05 12.95 -2.14
C LEU A 292 22.12 12.68 -0.61
N SER A 293 22.69 13.60 0.16
CA SER A 293 22.75 13.48 1.63
C SER A 293 21.35 13.48 2.25
N TYR A 294 20.50 14.44 1.86
CA TYR A 294 19.11 14.51 2.30
C TYR A 294 18.32 13.29 1.81
N MET A 295 18.55 12.85 0.58
CA MET A 295 17.89 11.68 0.00
C MET A 295 18.24 10.38 0.73
N ASN A 296 19.51 10.19 1.09
CA ASN A 296 19.93 9.08 1.94
C ASN A 296 19.21 9.12 3.29
N LYS A 297 19.15 10.31 3.92
CA LYS A 297 18.48 10.48 5.21
C LYS A 297 16.99 10.16 5.15
N LEU A 298 16.32 10.61 4.10
CA LEU A 298 14.94 10.27 3.81
C LEU A 298 14.75 8.76 3.66
N GLY A 299 15.65 8.10 2.91
CA GLY A 299 15.69 6.65 2.78
C GLY A 299 15.77 5.94 4.12
N GLU A 300 16.62 6.42 5.03
CA GLU A 300 16.78 5.83 6.37
C GLU A 300 15.48 5.91 7.17
N ARG A 301 14.81 7.06 7.11
CA ARG A 301 13.52 7.26 7.78
C ARG A 301 12.43 6.37 7.18
N ILE A 302 12.34 6.23 5.86
CA ILE A 302 11.40 5.30 5.21
C ILE A 302 11.73 3.84 5.56
N TRP A 303 13.01 3.43 5.56
CA TRP A 303 13.41 2.09 5.99
C TRP A 303 13.07 1.81 7.46
N THR A 304 13.14 2.85 8.30
CA THR A 304 12.81 2.74 9.72
C THR A 304 11.30 2.65 9.93
N PHE A 305 10.52 3.53 9.27
CA PHE A 305 9.08 3.63 9.43
C PHE A 305 8.31 2.53 8.69
N SER A 306 8.68 2.20 7.46
CA SER A 306 7.93 1.32 6.56
C SER A 306 8.85 0.68 5.50
N PRO A 307 9.78 -0.21 5.89
CA PRO A 307 10.79 -0.78 4.98
C PRO A 307 10.18 -1.47 3.76
N TYR A 308 8.98 -2.03 3.92
CA TYR A 308 8.29 -2.83 2.93
C TYR A 308 7.02 -2.16 2.38
N ALA A 309 6.91 -0.84 2.51
CA ALA A 309 5.86 -0.09 1.86
C ALA A 309 5.87 -0.34 0.35
N GLU A 310 4.68 -0.39 -0.25
CA GLU A 310 4.50 -0.52 -1.68
C GLU A 310 5.43 0.45 -2.42
N ALA A 311 6.13 -0.11 -3.41
CA ALA A 311 7.10 0.56 -4.24
C ALA A 311 8.32 1.21 -3.52
N SER A 312 8.57 0.93 -2.24
CA SER A 312 9.78 1.43 -1.53
C SER A 312 11.08 0.94 -2.17
N CYS A 313 11.08 -0.24 -2.80
CA CYS A 313 12.24 -0.79 -3.49
C CYS A 313 12.76 0.10 -4.63
N TYR A 314 11.88 0.83 -5.31
CA TYR A 314 12.27 1.75 -6.38
C TYR A 314 13.07 2.94 -5.82
N MET A 315 12.64 3.47 -4.68
CA MET A 315 13.37 4.50 -3.95
C MET A 315 14.76 4.00 -3.50
N PHE A 316 14.83 2.81 -2.90
CA PHE A 316 16.12 2.25 -2.46
C PHE A 316 17.07 1.98 -3.63
N HIS A 317 16.54 1.60 -4.79
CA HIS A 317 17.36 1.47 -5.99
C HIS A 317 17.88 2.81 -6.51
N ALA A 318 17.05 3.86 -6.52
CA ALA A 318 17.50 5.20 -6.91
C ALA A 318 18.64 5.68 -6.00
N LEU A 319 18.55 5.41 -4.69
CA LEU A 319 19.63 5.69 -3.74
C LEU A 319 20.88 4.83 -4.01
N TYR A 320 20.73 3.55 -4.30
CA TYR A 320 21.85 2.68 -4.70
C TYR A 320 22.61 3.26 -5.91
N VAL A 321 21.88 3.59 -6.99
CA VAL A 321 22.48 4.13 -8.22
C VAL A 321 23.13 5.48 -7.96
N ALA A 322 22.47 6.38 -7.22
CA ALA A 322 23.00 7.71 -6.92
C ALA A 322 24.28 7.65 -6.06
N ASN A 323 24.33 6.81 -5.02
CA ASN A 323 25.53 6.63 -4.21
C ASN A 323 26.66 5.95 -5.00
N GLN A 324 26.34 5.01 -5.89
CA GLN A 324 27.33 4.41 -6.79
C GLN A 324 27.93 5.46 -7.73
N LYS A 325 27.12 6.33 -8.34
CA LYS A 325 27.58 7.45 -9.19
C LYS A 325 28.43 8.46 -8.40
N ALA A 326 28.11 8.68 -7.12
CA ALA A 326 28.87 9.57 -6.23
C ALA A 326 30.15 8.93 -5.67
N GLY A 327 30.39 7.62 -5.88
CA GLY A 327 31.55 6.90 -5.35
C GLY A 327 31.43 6.43 -3.89
N ASP A 328 30.27 6.57 -3.25
CA ASP A 328 30.00 6.05 -1.89
C ASP A 328 29.53 4.59 -1.98
N TYR A 329 30.47 3.68 -2.27
CA TYR A 329 30.18 2.27 -2.49
C TYR A 329 29.59 1.58 -1.25
N GLN A 330 29.97 2.00 -0.04
CA GLN A 330 29.44 1.43 1.21
C GLN A 330 27.94 1.71 1.34
N LYS A 331 27.50 2.95 1.10
CA LYS A 331 26.06 3.25 1.08
C LYS A 331 25.35 2.61 -0.10
N ALA A 332 26.00 2.53 -1.26
CA ALA A 332 25.43 1.84 -2.40
C ALA A 332 25.09 0.38 -2.04
N ASP A 333 26.02 -0.36 -1.42
CA ASP A 333 25.80 -1.74 -1.00
C ASP A 333 24.70 -1.87 0.07
N LEU A 334 24.64 -0.94 1.02
CA LEU A 334 23.54 -0.86 2.00
C LEU A 334 22.18 -0.71 1.30
N TRP A 335 22.06 0.24 0.37
CA TRP A 335 20.81 0.48 -0.36
C TRP A 335 20.44 -0.66 -1.30
N LYS A 336 21.43 -1.33 -1.89
CA LYS A 336 21.21 -2.54 -2.68
C LYS A 336 20.60 -3.66 -1.83
N ALA A 337 21.14 -3.91 -0.64
CA ALA A 337 20.60 -4.91 0.28
C ALA A 337 19.15 -4.59 0.69
N ARG A 338 18.85 -3.32 1.00
CA ARG A 338 17.49 -2.87 1.34
C ARG A 338 16.52 -2.95 0.15
N LYS A 339 16.98 -2.59 -1.04
CA LYS A 339 16.24 -2.77 -2.29
C LYS A 339 15.86 -4.24 -2.49
N ASP A 340 16.83 -5.16 -2.36
CA ASP A 340 16.59 -6.59 -2.53
C ASP A 340 15.58 -7.12 -1.49
N ALA A 341 15.70 -6.69 -0.23
CA ALA A 341 14.76 -7.06 0.83
C ALA A 341 13.33 -6.54 0.59
N ALA A 342 13.17 -5.35 0.00
CA ALA A 342 11.86 -4.76 -0.27
C ALA A 342 11.23 -5.21 -1.61
N THR A 343 12.01 -5.81 -2.51
CA THR A 343 11.56 -6.21 -3.85
C THR A 343 10.34 -7.16 -3.86
N PRO A 344 10.20 -8.14 -2.93
CA PRO A 344 9.01 -8.99 -2.85
C PRO A 344 7.72 -8.25 -2.48
N PHE A 345 7.82 -7.05 -1.91
CA PHE A 345 6.70 -6.23 -1.42
C PHE A 345 6.34 -5.10 -2.40
N ARG A 346 6.93 -5.11 -3.61
CA ARG A 346 6.80 -3.98 -4.54
C ARG A 346 5.40 -3.78 -5.10
N ILE A 347 4.57 -4.83 -5.10
CA ILE A 347 3.20 -4.82 -5.66
C ILE A 347 2.21 -5.05 -4.51
N PHE A 348 1.24 -4.14 -4.37
CA PHE A 348 0.05 -4.18 -3.50
C PHE A 348 0.06 -5.15 -2.30
N GLY A 349 -0.07 -4.61 -1.09
CA GLY A 349 -0.64 -5.37 0.03
C GLY A 349 0.28 -6.36 0.75
N GLY A 350 1.60 -6.26 0.55
CA GLY A 350 2.60 -7.06 1.27
C GLY A 350 3.41 -7.98 0.35
N ALA A 351 4.19 -8.90 0.93
CA ALA A 351 4.98 -9.84 0.15
C ALA A 351 4.06 -10.85 -0.54
N ASN A 352 3.98 -10.75 -1.86
CA ASN A 352 3.12 -11.58 -2.68
C ASN A 352 3.90 -12.06 -3.90
N ILE A 353 4.49 -13.24 -3.77
CA ILE A 353 5.33 -13.87 -4.81
C ILE A 353 4.50 -14.12 -6.08
N TYR A 354 3.20 -14.43 -5.93
CA TYR A 354 2.33 -14.64 -7.08
C TYR A 354 2.07 -13.33 -7.82
N ALA A 355 1.69 -12.27 -7.10
CA ALA A 355 1.52 -10.93 -7.69
C ALA A 355 2.79 -10.44 -8.40
N GLU A 356 3.95 -10.68 -7.78
CA GLU A 356 5.26 -10.36 -8.33
C GLU A 356 5.46 -10.96 -9.73
N HIS A 357 5.15 -12.25 -9.87
CA HIS A 357 5.35 -12.98 -11.11
C HIS A 357 4.23 -12.74 -12.13
N THR A 358 3.05 -12.25 -11.71
CA THR A 358 1.90 -11.97 -12.58
C THR A 358 2.28 -11.13 -13.79
N GLY A 359 3.05 -10.06 -13.59
CA GLY A 359 3.46 -9.18 -14.68
C GLY A 359 4.30 -9.92 -15.71
N HIS A 360 5.22 -10.76 -15.25
CA HIS A 360 6.08 -11.58 -16.12
C HIS A 360 5.27 -12.65 -16.85
N TYR A 361 4.34 -13.32 -16.16
CA TYR A 361 3.45 -14.30 -16.78
C TYR A 361 2.55 -13.66 -17.84
N LEU A 362 2.02 -12.46 -17.57
CA LEU A 362 1.23 -11.72 -18.55
C LEU A 362 2.06 -11.37 -19.80
N SER A 363 3.26 -10.81 -19.63
CA SER A 363 4.17 -10.52 -20.73
C SER A 363 4.53 -11.76 -21.54
N LEU A 364 4.81 -12.89 -20.87
CA LEU A 364 5.14 -14.16 -21.52
C LEU A 364 3.93 -14.74 -22.26
N LEU A 365 2.73 -14.70 -21.67
CA LEU A 365 1.51 -15.18 -22.30
C LEU A 365 1.16 -14.36 -23.56
N CYS A 366 1.29 -13.04 -23.50
CA CYS A 366 1.17 -12.16 -24.66
C CYS A 366 2.15 -12.55 -25.76
N ALA A 367 3.42 -12.77 -25.41
CA ALA A 367 4.47 -13.15 -26.35
C ALA A 367 4.22 -14.51 -27.02
N ILE A 368 3.83 -15.51 -26.23
CA ILE A 368 3.43 -16.85 -26.66
C ILE A 368 2.22 -16.77 -27.60
N SER A 369 1.22 -15.97 -27.24
CA SER A 369 0.01 -15.72 -28.01
C SER A 369 0.29 -15.08 -29.37
N MET A 370 1.07 -13.99 -29.39
CA MET A 370 1.52 -13.36 -30.63
C MET A 370 2.35 -14.33 -31.46
N GLY A 371 3.30 -15.03 -30.84
CA GLY A 371 4.14 -16.02 -31.51
C GLY A 371 3.31 -17.09 -32.22
N MET A 372 2.29 -17.63 -31.55
CA MET A 372 1.40 -18.61 -32.16
C MET A 372 0.52 -18.03 -33.26
N ILE A 373 -0.12 -16.87 -33.06
CA ILE A 373 -0.97 -16.24 -34.09
C ILE A 373 -0.16 -15.98 -35.36
N PHE A 374 1.03 -15.39 -35.21
CA PHE A 374 1.90 -15.13 -36.36
C PHE A 374 2.46 -16.41 -36.97
N LEU A 375 2.77 -17.44 -36.17
CA LEU A 375 3.15 -18.74 -36.71
C LEU A 375 2.01 -19.36 -37.53
N LEU A 376 0.79 -19.40 -37.00
CA LEU A 376 -0.39 -19.91 -37.70
C LEU A 376 -0.66 -19.12 -38.98
N PHE A 377 -0.50 -17.79 -38.95
CA PHE A 377 -0.64 -16.93 -40.12
C PHE A 377 0.40 -17.25 -41.21
N VAL A 378 1.69 -17.27 -40.84
CA VAL A 378 2.79 -17.58 -41.78
C VAL A 378 2.63 -18.98 -42.37
N LYS A 379 2.21 -19.96 -41.56
CA LYS A 379 2.00 -21.34 -42.00
C LYS A 379 0.70 -21.50 -42.79
N GLY A 380 -0.32 -20.72 -42.49
CA GLY A 380 -1.57 -20.67 -43.24
C GLY A 380 -1.35 -20.21 -44.68
N ILE A 381 -0.42 -19.27 -44.89
CA ILE A 381 0.00 -18.84 -46.23
C ILE A 381 0.69 -19.97 -47.02
N ARG A 382 1.25 -20.99 -46.35
CA ARG A 382 1.87 -22.16 -47.02
C ARG A 382 0.84 -23.13 -47.60
N ILE A 383 -0.44 -23.05 -47.21
CA ILE A 383 -1.43 -24.05 -47.60
C ILE A 383 -1.70 -23.93 -49.10
N PRO A 384 -1.38 -24.95 -49.92
CA PRO A 384 -1.81 -24.96 -51.31
C PRO A 384 -3.34 -25.02 -51.33
N LYS A 385 -4.00 -24.05 -52.00
CA LYS A 385 -5.46 -24.02 -52.10
C LYS A 385 -5.94 -25.24 -52.88
N ASN A 386 -6.41 -26.28 -52.20
CA ASN A 386 -7.10 -27.37 -52.86
C ASN A 386 -8.52 -26.93 -53.20
N LYS A 387 -8.79 -26.66 -54.48
CA LYS A 387 -10.11 -26.23 -54.96
C LYS A 387 -11.19 -27.30 -54.78
N GLN A 388 -10.81 -28.59 -54.74
CA GLN A 388 -11.76 -29.71 -54.72
C GLN A 388 -12.24 -30.08 -53.31
N ASN A 389 -11.45 -29.83 -52.26
CA ASN A 389 -11.83 -30.19 -50.90
C ASN A 389 -11.48 -29.05 -49.92
N ARG A 390 -12.45 -28.17 -49.67
CA ARG A 390 -12.29 -27.04 -48.74
C ARG A 390 -12.02 -27.50 -47.30
N PHE A 391 -12.57 -28.64 -46.89
CA PHE A 391 -12.31 -29.23 -45.57
C PHE A 391 -10.87 -29.74 -45.40
N ALA A 392 -10.26 -30.24 -46.48
CA ALA A 392 -8.84 -30.62 -46.46
C ALA A 392 -7.91 -29.42 -46.22
N ASN A 393 -8.37 -28.20 -46.52
CA ASN A 393 -7.62 -26.96 -46.24
C ASN A 393 -7.77 -26.50 -44.79
N LEU A 394 -8.79 -26.97 -44.04
CA LEU A 394 -8.95 -26.68 -42.60
C LEU A 394 -7.90 -27.41 -41.74
N PHE A 395 -7.43 -28.59 -42.14
CA PHE A 395 -6.38 -29.35 -41.43
C PHE A 395 -4.96 -29.01 -41.89
N PHE A 396 -4.60 -27.73 -41.83
CA PHE A 396 -3.32 -27.25 -42.35
C PHE A 396 -2.09 -27.70 -41.56
N PHE A 397 -2.28 -28.17 -40.32
CA PHE A 397 -1.21 -28.77 -39.51
C PHE A 397 -0.55 -29.97 -40.19
N ARG A 398 -1.21 -30.65 -41.15
CA ARG A 398 -0.61 -31.75 -41.92
C ARG A 398 0.55 -31.34 -42.84
N PHE A 399 0.71 -30.04 -43.08
CA PHE A 399 1.82 -29.47 -43.84
C PHE A 399 3.00 -29.04 -42.95
N TRP A 400 2.85 -29.14 -41.64
CA TRP A 400 3.91 -28.87 -40.68
C TRP A 400 4.78 -30.13 -40.52
N THR A 401 6.06 -29.92 -40.26
CA THR A 401 6.95 -31.00 -39.84
C THR A 401 6.57 -31.48 -38.44
N LYS A 402 6.89 -32.75 -38.12
CA LYS A 402 6.69 -33.28 -36.77
C LYS A 402 7.41 -32.43 -35.71
N GLY A 403 8.62 -31.94 -36.02
CA GLY A 403 9.35 -31.03 -35.15
C GLY A 403 8.58 -29.73 -34.87
N GLU A 404 8.07 -29.06 -35.90
CA GLU A 404 7.25 -27.84 -35.74
C GLU A 404 5.99 -28.10 -34.88
N LEU A 405 5.31 -29.24 -35.09
CA LEU A 405 4.14 -29.62 -34.29
C LEU A 405 4.49 -29.91 -32.82
N THR A 406 5.57 -30.66 -32.56
CA THR A 406 6.05 -30.92 -31.21
C THR A 406 6.43 -29.62 -30.50
N GLY A 407 7.17 -28.73 -31.17
CA GLY A 407 7.54 -27.43 -30.60
C GLY A 407 6.32 -26.57 -30.29
N PHE A 408 5.30 -26.60 -31.15
CA PHE A 408 4.05 -25.88 -30.95
C PHE A 408 3.29 -26.41 -29.73
N LEU A 409 3.17 -27.74 -29.57
CA LEU A 409 2.48 -28.34 -28.42
C LEU A 409 3.21 -28.12 -27.10
N ILE A 410 4.55 -28.14 -27.09
CA ILE A 410 5.31 -27.78 -25.88
C ILE A 410 5.06 -26.31 -25.54
N LEU A 411 5.05 -25.42 -26.53
CA LEU A 411 4.73 -24.01 -26.32
C LEU A 411 3.32 -23.80 -25.77
N VAL A 412 2.33 -24.59 -26.23
CA VAL A 412 0.97 -24.61 -25.65
C VAL A 412 1.02 -25.01 -24.17
N ALA A 413 1.76 -26.06 -23.82
CA ALA A 413 1.87 -26.50 -22.43
C ALA A 413 2.50 -25.42 -21.53
N ILE A 414 3.55 -24.73 -22.02
CA ILE A 414 4.13 -23.57 -21.33
C ILE A 414 3.11 -22.43 -21.23
N GLY A 415 2.34 -22.18 -22.28
CA GLY A 415 1.26 -21.20 -22.28
C GLY A 415 0.19 -21.51 -21.21
N CYS A 416 -0.23 -22.76 -21.09
CA CYS A 416 -1.17 -23.20 -20.05
C CYS A 416 -0.60 -23.03 -18.63
N TYR A 417 0.66 -23.41 -18.41
CA TYR A 417 1.34 -23.20 -17.11
C TYR A 417 1.46 -21.70 -16.76
N THR A 418 1.85 -20.88 -17.74
CA THR A 418 1.96 -19.43 -17.61
C THR A 418 0.60 -18.80 -17.31
N PHE A 419 -0.47 -19.27 -17.98
CA PHE A 419 -1.83 -18.83 -17.74
C PHE A 419 -2.30 -19.20 -16.32
N TYR A 420 -2.02 -20.42 -15.85
CA TYR A 420 -2.32 -20.81 -14.48
C TYR A 420 -1.59 -19.92 -13.44
N GLY A 421 -0.30 -19.65 -13.65
CA GLY A 421 0.46 -18.72 -12.81
C GLY A 421 -0.11 -17.29 -12.83
N LEU A 422 -0.54 -16.82 -14.00
CA LEU A 422 -1.22 -15.54 -14.17
C LEU A 422 -2.54 -15.50 -13.37
N LEU A 423 -3.35 -16.57 -13.41
CA LEU A 423 -4.60 -16.64 -12.65
C LEU A 423 -4.37 -16.55 -11.14
N LEU A 424 -3.43 -17.34 -10.60
CA LEU A 424 -3.05 -17.26 -9.17
C LEU A 424 -2.60 -15.84 -8.79
N GLY A 425 -1.80 -15.23 -9.66
CA GLY A 425 -1.29 -13.89 -9.49
C GLY A 425 -2.38 -12.81 -9.51
N ILE A 426 -3.33 -12.89 -10.45
CA ILE A 426 -4.49 -11.99 -10.52
C ILE A 426 -5.38 -12.15 -9.31
N GLU A 427 -5.63 -13.38 -8.86
CA GLU A 427 -6.42 -13.63 -7.66
C GLU A 427 -5.79 -12.99 -6.43
N ALA A 428 -4.48 -13.20 -6.27
CA ALA A 428 -3.74 -12.66 -5.14
C ALA A 428 -3.71 -11.12 -5.16
N ILE A 429 -3.61 -10.49 -6.34
CA ILE A 429 -3.75 -9.03 -6.50
C ILE A 429 -5.16 -8.58 -6.16
N ARG A 430 -6.20 -9.25 -6.66
CA ARG A 430 -7.61 -8.91 -6.39
C ARG A 430 -7.89 -8.96 -4.89
N TYR A 431 -7.46 -10.03 -4.24
CA TYR A 431 -7.63 -10.21 -2.81
C TYR A 431 -6.88 -9.11 -2.05
N ALA A 432 -5.59 -8.88 -2.36
CA ALA A 432 -4.79 -7.79 -1.78
C ALA A 432 -5.38 -6.39 -2.01
N ALA A 433 -5.99 -6.12 -3.16
CA ALA A 433 -6.64 -4.84 -3.47
C ALA A 433 -7.90 -4.60 -2.62
N ASN A 434 -8.59 -5.67 -2.23
CA ASN A 434 -9.74 -5.62 -1.31
C ASN A 434 -9.31 -5.65 0.17
N MET A 435 -8.02 -5.73 0.45
CA MET A 435 -7.52 -5.77 1.82
C MET A 435 -7.74 -4.40 2.48
N PRO A 436 -8.34 -4.33 3.67
CA PRO A 436 -8.51 -3.06 4.35
C PRO A 436 -7.13 -2.49 4.68
N ILE A 437 -6.98 -1.16 4.62
CA ILE A 437 -5.69 -0.47 4.88
C ILE A 437 -5.13 -0.86 6.26
N SER A 438 -5.99 -1.24 7.20
CA SER A 438 -5.64 -1.69 8.53
C SER A 438 -4.84 -3.00 8.57
N CYS A 439 -4.90 -3.83 7.54
CA CYS A 439 -3.97 -4.96 7.41
C CYS A 439 -2.55 -4.53 7.00
N LEU A 440 -2.41 -3.32 6.46
CA LEU A 440 -1.21 -2.85 5.77
C LEU A 440 -0.54 -1.66 6.47
N ASN A 441 -0.99 -1.32 7.68
CA ASN A 441 -0.60 -0.10 8.38
C ASN A 441 0.29 -0.36 9.61
N GLY A 442 0.86 -1.56 9.75
CA GLY A 442 1.64 -1.94 10.93
C GLY A 442 0.83 -2.44 12.14
N PHE A 443 -0.50 -2.45 12.10
CA PHE A 443 -1.40 -2.85 13.20
C PHE A 443 -2.36 -3.98 12.80
N LEU A 444 -1.85 -5.20 12.68
CA LEU A 444 -2.65 -6.35 12.24
C LEU A 444 -3.75 -6.77 13.25
N ASN A 445 -3.74 -6.22 14.47
CA ASN A 445 -4.79 -6.40 15.49
C ASN A 445 -6.00 -5.48 15.31
N HIS A 446 -6.08 -4.74 14.21
CA HIS A 446 -7.27 -3.95 13.91
C HIS A 446 -8.48 -4.87 13.67
N PRO A 447 -9.68 -4.54 14.18
CA PRO A 447 -10.86 -5.38 13.99
C PRO A 447 -11.19 -5.68 12.52
N ASP A 448 -11.10 -4.69 11.62
CA ASP A 448 -11.20 -4.92 10.16
C ASP A 448 -10.23 -5.99 9.67
N ALA A 449 -8.96 -5.93 10.10
CA ALA A 449 -7.94 -6.87 9.67
C ALA A 449 -8.27 -8.29 10.17
N ILE A 450 -8.67 -8.43 11.44
CA ILE A 450 -9.06 -9.70 12.04
C ILE A 450 -10.24 -10.32 11.28
N GLU A 451 -11.32 -9.56 11.05
CA GLU A 451 -12.49 -10.05 10.31
C GLU A 451 -12.15 -10.38 8.85
N TYR A 452 -11.27 -9.60 8.21
CA TYR A 452 -10.81 -9.86 6.84
C TYR A 452 -10.02 -11.17 6.75
N ILE A 453 -9.04 -11.37 7.63
CA ILE A 453 -8.22 -12.58 7.68
C ILE A 453 -9.08 -13.80 8.02
N GLN A 454 -10.07 -13.64 8.89
CA GLN A 454 -11.00 -14.71 9.26
C GLN A 454 -11.79 -15.23 8.06
N LYS A 455 -12.17 -14.35 7.13
CA LYS A 455 -12.89 -14.68 5.88
C LYS A 455 -12.00 -15.35 4.83
N ALA A 456 -10.67 -15.32 4.98
CA ALA A 456 -9.76 -15.99 4.07
C ALA A 456 -9.91 -17.52 4.12
N ARG A 457 -9.55 -18.22 3.03
CA ARG A 457 -9.61 -19.69 2.98
C ARG A 457 -8.73 -20.30 4.06
N ASN A 458 -9.24 -21.37 4.67
CA ASN A 458 -8.54 -22.11 5.71
C ASN A 458 -7.27 -22.78 5.14
N THR A 459 -6.13 -22.20 5.49
CA THR A 459 -4.78 -22.69 5.22
C THR A 459 -3.95 -22.52 6.50
N GLU A 460 -2.89 -23.30 6.69
CA GLU A 460 -1.99 -23.10 7.84
C GLU A 460 -1.41 -21.67 7.88
N SER A 461 -1.14 -21.09 6.70
CA SER A 461 -0.70 -19.71 6.58
C SER A 461 -1.73 -18.71 7.09
N LYS A 462 -2.99 -18.87 6.70
CA LYS A 462 -4.12 -18.07 7.21
C LYS A 462 -4.24 -18.21 8.73
N GLU A 463 -4.20 -19.43 9.25
CA GLU A 463 -4.32 -19.70 10.69
C GLU A 463 -3.19 -19.04 11.47
N PHE A 464 -1.95 -19.08 10.95
CA PHE A 464 -0.83 -18.39 11.59
C PHE A 464 -1.03 -16.86 11.63
N ILE A 465 -1.42 -16.26 10.50
CA ILE A 465 -1.66 -14.81 10.40
C ILE A 465 -2.81 -14.39 11.32
N TYR A 466 -3.87 -15.20 11.38
CA TYR A 466 -5.03 -14.96 12.24
C TYR A 466 -4.65 -15.03 13.72
N ALA A 467 -3.93 -16.08 14.14
CA ALA A 467 -3.43 -16.20 15.51
C ALA A 467 -2.51 -15.04 15.90
N PHE A 468 -1.67 -14.57 14.97
CA PHE A 468 -0.82 -13.39 15.20
C PHE A 468 -1.65 -12.13 15.43
N ALA A 469 -2.68 -11.90 14.61
CA ALA A 469 -3.59 -10.77 14.76
C ALA A 469 -4.34 -10.82 16.12
N LEU A 470 -4.83 -11.99 16.52
CA LEU A 470 -5.49 -12.23 17.81
C LEU A 470 -4.55 -11.98 18.99
N GLN A 471 -3.33 -12.48 18.95
CA GLN A 471 -2.35 -12.25 20.01
C GLN A 471 -2.02 -10.76 20.17
N LYS A 472 -1.83 -10.04 19.05
CA LYS A 472 -1.64 -8.57 19.06
C LYS A 472 -2.89 -7.84 19.56
N ALA A 473 -4.08 -8.43 19.44
CA ALA A 473 -5.34 -7.92 19.99
C ALA A 473 -5.57 -8.28 21.47
N GLN A 474 -4.57 -8.91 22.12
CA GLN A 474 -4.64 -9.41 23.49
C GLN A 474 -5.62 -10.57 23.70
N GLU A 475 -6.03 -11.26 22.62
CA GLU A 475 -6.85 -12.47 22.65
C GLU A 475 -5.96 -13.72 22.71
N GLU A 476 -5.06 -13.76 23.71
CA GLU A 476 -3.96 -14.73 23.75
C GLU A 476 -4.40 -16.19 23.87
N GLN A 477 -5.52 -16.46 24.53
CA GLN A 477 -6.04 -17.82 24.63
C GLN A 477 -6.43 -18.37 23.24
N ALA A 478 -7.22 -17.61 22.48
CA ALA A 478 -7.64 -17.99 21.13
C ALA A 478 -6.43 -18.14 20.20
N ALA A 479 -5.44 -17.26 20.33
CA ALA A 479 -4.19 -17.37 19.58
C ALA A 479 -3.40 -18.64 19.92
N ASP A 480 -3.23 -18.99 21.21
CA ASP A 480 -2.50 -20.19 21.65
C ASP A 480 -3.18 -21.48 21.15
N GLU A 481 -4.51 -21.56 21.19
CA GLU A 481 -5.27 -22.71 20.67
C GLU A 481 -5.05 -22.96 19.17
N ILE A 482 -4.87 -21.90 18.38
CA ILE A 482 -4.52 -22.01 16.97
C ILE A 482 -3.05 -22.40 16.81
N TYR A 483 -2.13 -21.72 17.50
CA TYR A 483 -0.71 -22.01 17.42
C TYR A 483 -0.34 -23.45 17.84
N GLN A 484 -1.08 -24.05 18.77
CA GLN A 484 -0.90 -25.45 19.18
C GLN A 484 -1.10 -26.44 18.03
N LYS A 485 -1.90 -26.09 17.03
CA LYS A 485 -2.19 -26.92 15.85
C LYS A 485 -1.18 -26.71 14.73
N LEU A 486 -0.34 -25.68 14.83
CA LEU A 486 0.63 -25.31 13.80
C LEU A 486 2.00 -25.85 14.14
N ASP A 487 2.55 -26.68 13.25
CA ASP A 487 3.89 -27.20 13.40
C ASP A 487 4.90 -26.24 12.75
N SER A 488 5.14 -25.06 13.35
CA SER A 488 6.13 -24.09 12.86
C SER A 488 6.98 -23.47 13.98
N ALA A 489 8.22 -23.10 13.67
CA ALA A 489 9.12 -22.45 14.63
C ALA A 489 8.56 -21.10 15.08
N GLN A 490 7.91 -20.36 14.18
CA GLN A 490 7.26 -19.09 14.47
C GLN A 490 6.09 -19.26 15.46
N ALA A 491 5.27 -20.31 15.29
CA ALA A 491 4.18 -20.60 16.22
C ALA A 491 4.72 -20.94 17.62
N LEU A 492 5.77 -21.77 17.71
CA LEU A 492 6.45 -22.07 18.97
C LEU A 492 6.99 -20.80 19.65
N ASN A 493 7.64 -19.91 18.91
CA ASN A 493 8.11 -18.64 19.44
C ASN A 493 6.95 -17.79 19.99
N ASN A 494 5.87 -17.64 19.22
CA ASN A 494 4.74 -16.79 19.62
C ASN A 494 4.00 -17.34 20.83
N ARG A 495 3.89 -18.67 20.96
CA ARG A 495 3.42 -19.32 22.20
C ARG A 495 4.35 -19.05 23.39
N GLY A 496 5.66 -19.01 23.16
CA GLY A 496 6.63 -18.59 24.17
C GLY A 496 6.37 -17.17 24.68
N VAL A 497 5.98 -16.24 23.79
CA VAL A 497 5.56 -14.88 24.16
C VAL A 497 4.29 -14.90 25.03
N ILE A 498 3.29 -15.73 24.68
CA ILE A 498 2.07 -15.90 25.50
C ILE A 498 2.43 -16.43 26.89
N ALA A 499 3.26 -17.48 26.97
CA ALA A 499 3.73 -18.02 28.25
C ALA A 499 4.47 -16.95 29.08
N TYR A 500 5.28 -16.11 28.43
CA TYR A 500 5.96 -15.00 29.07
C TYR A 500 4.98 -13.97 29.66
N HIS A 501 3.94 -13.58 28.93
CA HIS A 501 2.92 -12.66 29.44
C HIS A 501 2.09 -13.25 30.59
N ARG A 502 1.89 -14.57 30.58
CA ARG A 502 1.30 -15.32 31.71
C ARG A 502 2.26 -15.54 32.89
N CYS A 503 3.45 -14.92 32.87
CA CYS A 503 4.50 -15.06 33.89
C CYS A 503 5.10 -16.49 34.03
N ASP A 504 4.88 -17.39 33.06
CA ASP A 504 5.51 -18.71 33.02
C ASP A 504 6.84 -18.66 32.27
N ARG A 505 7.90 -18.24 32.98
CA ARG A 505 9.24 -18.03 32.40
C ARG A 505 9.89 -19.31 31.90
N GLU A 506 9.68 -20.44 32.57
CA GLU A 506 10.27 -21.72 32.16
C GLU A 506 9.59 -22.27 30.91
N ALA A 507 8.25 -22.22 30.84
CA ALA A 507 7.56 -22.62 29.62
C ALA A 507 7.92 -21.72 28.44
N ALA A 508 8.01 -20.40 28.66
CA ALA A 508 8.46 -19.46 27.64
C ALA A 508 9.86 -19.82 27.11
N ARG A 509 10.83 -20.01 28.02
CA ARG A 509 12.20 -20.39 27.66
C ARG A 509 12.25 -21.71 26.88
N LEU A 510 11.50 -22.73 27.32
CA LEU A 510 11.42 -24.01 26.63
C LEU A 510 10.82 -23.88 25.22
N LEU A 511 9.78 -23.07 25.05
CA LEU A 511 9.14 -22.83 23.75
C LEU A 511 10.06 -22.05 22.80
N PHE A 512 10.77 -21.03 23.28
CA PHE A 512 11.77 -20.34 22.46
C PHE A 512 12.93 -21.27 22.06
N GLN A 513 13.38 -22.14 22.97
CA GLN A 513 14.43 -23.12 22.64
C GLN A 513 13.93 -24.12 21.59
N LYS A 514 12.72 -24.67 21.74
CA LYS A 514 12.10 -25.54 20.74
C LYS A 514 11.93 -24.85 19.38
N ALA A 515 11.63 -23.55 19.37
CA ALA A 515 11.55 -22.77 18.14
C ALA A 515 12.92 -22.71 17.43
N LEU A 516 14.01 -22.48 18.17
CA LEU A 516 15.38 -22.50 17.61
C LEU A 516 15.85 -23.90 17.20
N ASP A 517 15.49 -24.94 17.96
CA ASP A 517 15.83 -26.31 17.60
C ASP A 517 15.18 -26.70 16.27
N LYS A 518 13.98 -26.14 16.00
CA LYS A 518 13.26 -26.33 14.75
C LYS A 518 13.78 -25.46 13.61
N ASP A 519 14.10 -24.20 13.88
CA ASP A 519 14.70 -23.28 12.93
C ASP A 519 15.83 -22.47 13.60
N PRO A 520 17.09 -22.89 13.44
CA PRO A 520 18.24 -22.18 14.01
C PRO A 520 18.43 -20.76 13.46
N SER A 521 17.80 -20.44 12.33
CA SER A 521 17.85 -19.10 11.72
C SER A 521 16.77 -18.15 12.27
N LEU A 522 15.89 -18.62 13.16
CA LEU A 522 14.84 -17.80 13.77
C LEU A 522 15.40 -16.86 14.84
N GLU A 523 16.03 -15.78 14.38
CA GLU A 523 16.68 -14.73 15.15
C GLU A 523 15.85 -14.17 16.31
N VAL A 524 14.53 -14.01 16.11
CA VAL A 524 13.64 -13.51 17.16
C VAL A 524 13.55 -14.46 18.37
N ALA A 525 13.61 -15.77 18.14
CA ALA A 525 13.63 -16.76 19.24
C ALA A 525 14.97 -16.73 19.99
N ALA A 526 16.09 -16.54 19.27
CA ALA A 526 17.40 -16.33 19.89
C ALA A 526 17.44 -15.07 20.74
N PHE A 527 16.88 -13.97 20.22
CA PHE A 527 16.75 -12.73 20.96
C PHE A 527 15.87 -12.87 22.21
N ASN A 528 14.74 -13.56 22.11
CA ASN A 528 13.84 -13.82 23.23
C ASN A 528 14.47 -14.71 24.33
N LEU A 529 15.51 -15.48 24.00
CA LEU A 529 16.37 -16.21 24.95
C LEU A 529 17.50 -15.36 25.54
N GLY A 530 17.59 -14.06 25.22
CA GLY A 530 18.64 -13.16 25.67
C GLY A 530 19.96 -13.27 24.90
N LYS A 531 19.98 -13.98 23.75
CA LYS A 531 21.18 -14.05 22.92
C LYS A 531 21.36 -12.73 22.16
N ARG A 532 22.62 -12.33 21.95
CA ARG A 532 22.95 -11.18 21.10
C ARG A 532 22.70 -11.55 19.64
N VAL A 533 21.83 -10.79 18.99
CA VAL A 533 21.45 -10.97 17.58
C VAL A 533 21.62 -9.64 16.86
N VAL A 534 22.20 -9.67 15.67
CA VAL A 534 22.34 -8.51 14.78
C VAL A 534 21.30 -8.67 13.68
N HIS A 535 20.13 -8.05 13.85
CA HIS A 535 19.07 -8.06 12.85
C HIS A 535 18.38 -6.69 12.79
N PRO A 536 18.18 -6.08 11.61
CA PRO A 536 17.67 -4.72 11.48
C PRO A 536 16.35 -4.45 12.20
N ARG A 537 15.40 -5.41 12.17
CA ARG A 537 14.14 -5.29 12.91
C ARG A 537 14.38 -5.27 14.42
N ILE A 538 15.25 -6.14 14.93
CA ILE A 538 15.48 -6.26 16.38
C ILE A 538 16.15 -5.00 16.91
N GLU A 539 17.19 -4.52 16.22
CA GLU A 539 17.88 -3.27 16.57
C GLU A 539 16.92 -2.08 16.59
N LYS A 540 16.01 -2.01 15.61
CA LYS A 540 14.97 -0.98 15.54
C LYS A 540 14.00 -1.08 16.73
N MET A 541 13.51 -2.28 17.04
CA MET A 541 12.60 -2.50 18.17
C MET A 541 13.28 -2.18 19.51
N GLN A 542 14.57 -2.48 19.66
CA GLN A 542 15.36 -2.09 20.84
C GLN A 542 15.54 -0.57 20.92
N LYS A 543 15.90 0.09 19.80
CA LYS A 543 16.09 1.55 19.72
C LYS A 543 14.87 2.31 20.24
N TYR A 544 13.67 1.83 19.92
CA TYR A 544 12.41 2.47 20.30
C TYR A 544 11.74 1.86 21.53
N ASN A 545 12.48 1.09 22.35
CA ASN A 545 11.99 0.48 23.59
C ASN A 545 10.71 -0.35 23.41
N ALA A 546 10.65 -1.17 22.35
CA ALA A 546 9.55 -2.11 22.17
C ALA A 546 9.43 -3.05 23.37
N THR A 547 8.20 -3.49 23.66
CA THR A 547 7.95 -4.51 24.69
C THR A 547 8.59 -5.83 24.26
N ILE A 548 9.34 -6.45 25.18
CA ILE A 548 9.92 -7.78 25.01
C ILE A 548 9.09 -8.81 25.79
N PRO A 549 9.00 -10.07 25.31
CA PRO A 549 9.62 -10.64 24.12
C PRO A 549 8.93 -10.25 22.80
N LEU A 550 9.65 -10.40 21.69
CA LEU A 550 9.17 -10.05 20.35
C LEU A 550 8.45 -11.22 19.68
N LEU A 551 7.39 -10.90 18.92
CA LEU A 551 6.69 -11.86 18.08
C LEU A 551 7.48 -12.16 16.79
N ALA A 552 7.39 -13.41 16.34
CA ALA A 552 7.74 -13.80 14.98
C ALA A 552 6.64 -13.33 14.03
N LEU A 553 7.02 -12.53 13.03
CA LEU A 553 6.12 -11.99 12.03
C LEU A 553 5.70 -13.07 11.02
N PRO A 554 4.55 -12.93 10.37
CA PRO A 554 4.22 -13.73 9.21
C PRO A 554 5.25 -13.55 8.09
N THR A 555 5.67 -14.65 7.49
CA THR A 555 6.60 -14.66 6.36
C THR A 555 5.91 -14.24 5.06
N GLY A 556 6.69 -13.81 4.06
CA GLY A 556 6.14 -13.51 2.74
C GLY A 556 5.47 -14.71 2.06
N LEU A 557 5.94 -15.94 2.35
CA LEU A 557 5.29 -17.16 1.87
C LEU A 557 3.93 -17.38 2.53
N GLN A 558 3.81 -17.11 3.84
CA GLN A 558 2.53 -17.20 4.54
C GLN A 558 1.52 -16.20 3.97
N TRP A 559 1.94 -14.94 3.76
CA TRP A 559 1.11 -13.96 3.06
C TRP A 559 0.71 -14.45 1.67
N SER A 560 1.67 -14.82 0.84
CA SER A 560 1.41 -15.30 -0.54
C SER A 560 0.41 -16.46 -0.58
N ASN A 561 0.57 -17.45 0.32
CA ASN A 561 -0.32 -18.61 0.38
C ASN A 561 -1.74 -18.23 0.84
N MET A 562 -1.88 -17.31 1.79
CA MET A 562 -3.19 -16.82 2.21
C MET A 562 -3.89 -16.10 1.03
N LEU A 563 -3.18 -15.19 0.35
CA LEU A 563 -3.73 -14.39 -0.75
C LEU A 563 -4.10 -15.24 -1.98
N ALA A 564 -3.28 -16.24 -2.34
CA ALA A 564 -3.51 -17.09 -3.52
C ALA A 564 -4.55 -18.19 -3.30
N SER A 565 -5.05 -18.34 -2.07
CA SER A 565 -6.00 -19.40 -1.73
C SER A 565 -7.44 -18.90 -1.66
N SER A 566 -7.70 -17.62 -1.93
CA SER A 566 -8.88 -16.93 -1.43
C SER A 566 -10.22 -17.40 -2.02
N GLN A 567 -10.32 -17.80 -3.29
CA GLN A 567 -11.54 -18.30 -3.93
C GLN A 567 -11.25 -19.21 -5.13
N GLU A 568 -12.18 -20.10 -5.50
CA GLU A 568 -12.14 -20.73 -6.81
C GLU A 568 -12.46 -19.67 -7.86
N LEU A 569 -11.45 -19.21 -8.61
CA LEU A 569 -11.66 -18.30 -9.74
C LEU A 569 -12.66 -18.90 -10.72
N THR A 570 -13.86 -18.35 -10.76
CA THR A 570 -14.85 -18.69 -11.80
C THR A 570 -14.52 -17.94 -13.10
N PHE A 571 -14.80 -18.53 -14.25
CA PHE A 571 -14.63 -17.86 -15.54
C PHE A 571 -15.31 -16.47 -15.61
N PRO A 572 -16.54 -16.27 -15.10
CA PRO A 572 -17.17 -14.94 -15.05
C PRO A 572 -16.42 -13.91 -14.21
N GLU A 573 -15.84 -14.31 -13.07
CA GLU A 573 -15.08 -13.39 -12.21
C GLU A 573 -13.81 -12.89 -12.92
N ILE A 574 -13.18 -13.74 -13.71
CA ILE A 574 -12.06 -13.36 -14.58
C ILE A 574 -12.47 -12.24 -15.55
N PHE A 575 -13.69 -12.31 -16.10
CA PHE A 575 -14.23 -11.25 -16.97
C PHE A 575 -14.59 -9.97 -16.20
N SER A 576 -15.17 -10.09 -15.00
CA SER A 576 -15.54 -8.91 -14.18
C SER A 576 -14.34 -8.07 -13.76
N LEU A 577 -13.17 -8.71 -13.60
CA LEU A 577 -11.92 -8.01 -13.30
C LEU A 577 -11.51 -7.05 -14.44
N MET A 578 -11.91 -7.34 -15.67
CA MET A 578 -11.65 -6.46 -16.83
C MET A 578 -12.56 -5.24 -16.85
N GLU A 579 -13.81 -5.39 -16.43
CA GLU A 579 -14.80 -4.31 -16.40
C GLU A 579 -14.41 -3.22 -15.39
N ASN A 580 -13.76 -3.60 -14.30
CA ASN A 580 -13.23 -2.64 -13.31
C ASN A 580 -11.95 -1.92 -13.76
N LEU A 581 -11.15 -2.52 -14.66
CA LEU A 581 -9.99 -1.85 -15.28
C LEU A 581 -10.39 -0.82 -16.35
N ASP A 582 -11.63 -0.89 -16.86
CA ASP A 582 -12.18 -0.01 -17.91
C ASP A 582 -12.34 1.45 -17.44
N GLN A 583 -12.47 1.68 -16.14
CA GLN A 583 -12.79 3.01 -15.61
C GLN A 583 -11.63 4.04 -15.74
N GLY A 584 -10.43 3.63 -16.17
CA GLY A 584 -9.24 4.50 -16.20
C GLY A 584 -8.58 4.77 -17.56
N ASN A 585 -8.60 3.83 -18.52
CA ASN A 585 -7.94 4.01 -19.82
C ASN A 585 -8.32 2.91 -20.84
N SER A 586 -9.01 3.27 -21.93
CA SER A 586 -9.52 2.31 -22.93
C SER A 586 -8.44 1.57 -23.74
N LYS A 587 -7.18 2.03 -23.70
CA LYS A 587 -6.07 1.41 -24.46
C LYS A 587 -5.54 0.12 -23.82
N ASP A 588 -5.68 -0.04 -22.50
CA ASP A 588 -5.09 -1.17 -21.76
C ASP A 588 -5.94 -2.45 -21.86
N ILE A 589 -7.24 -2.29 -22.13
CA ILE A 589 -8.22 -3.38 -22.31
C ILE A 589 -7.90 -4.24 -23.53
N GLY A 590 -7.35 -3.63 -24.58
CA GLY A 590 -7.03 -4.32 -25.83
C GLY A 590 -6.03 -5.48 -25.66
N PHE A 591 -5.03 -5.31 -24.78
CA PHE A 591 -4.01 -6.33 -24.53
C PHE A 591 -4.56 -7.55 -23.77
N ILE A 592 -5.42 -7.30 -22.79
CA ILE A 592 -6.02 -8.36 -21.96
C ILE A 592 -7.01 -9.15 -22.81
N LEU A 593 -7.92 -8.48 -23.53
CA LEU A 593 -8.87 -9.13 -24.41
C LEU A 593 -8.17 -9.97 -25.50
N PHE A 594 -7.08 -9.44 -26.07
CA PHE A 594 -6.26 -10.16 -27.04
C PHE A 594 -5.67 -11.45 -26.47
N SER A 595 -5.19 -11.43 -25.22
CA SER A 595 -4.60 -12.59 -24.56
C SER A 595 -5.61 -13.73 -24.34
N TYR A 596 -6.86 -13.41 -24.02
CA TYR A 596 -7.93 -14.39 -23.87
C TYR A 596 -8.41 -14.97 -25.19
N ILE A 597 -8.62 -14.11 -26.19
CA ILE A 597 -8.95 -14.56 -27.55
C ILE A 597 -7.86 -15.49 -28.05
N ALA A 598 -6.60 -15.12 -27.84
CA ALA A 598 -5.48 -15.98 -28.16
C ALA A 598 -5.55 -17.32 -27.41
N LEU A 599 -5.77 -17.34 -26.09
CA LEU A 599 -5.88 -18.58 -25.32
C LEU A 599 -6.95 -19.54 -25.84
N PHE A 600 -8.15 -19.01 -26.16
CA PHE A 600 -9.21 -19.81 -26.76
C PHE A 600 -8.75 -20.46 -28.08
N PHE A 601 -8.14 -19.67 -28.96
CA PHE A 601 -7.61 -20.19 -30.22
C PHE A 601 -6.45 -21.17 -29.99
N ILE A 602 -5.61 -20.96 -28.97
CA ILE A 602 -4.51 -21.85 -28.61
C ILE A 602 -5.03 -23.24 -28.24
N ILE A 603 -6.08 -23.33 -27.41
CA ILE A 603 -6.71 -24.59 -27.01
C ILE A 603 -7.35 -25.30 -28.20
N LEU A 604 -8.03 -24.54 -29.07
CA LEU A 604 -8.64 -25.09 -30.27
C LEU A 604 -7.58 -25.65 -31.23
N PHE A 605 -6.53 -24.86 -31.51
CA PHE A 605 -5.47 -25.22 -32.44
C PHE A 605 -4.53 -26.29 -31.90
N SER A 606 -4.33 -26.39 -30.58
CA SER A 606 -3.54 -27.46 -29.97
C SER A 606 -4.19 -28.82 -30.15
N SER A 607 -5.52 -28.90 -30.01
CA SER A 607 -6.29 -30.12 -30.28
C SER A 607 -6.10 -30.58 -31.73
N LEU A 608 -6.16 -29.65 -32.68
CA LEU A 608 -5.94 -29.93 -34.10
C LEU A 608 -4.48 -30.32 -34.40
N ALA A 609 -3.50 -29.64 -33.79
CA ALA A 609 -2.08 -29.96 -33.93
C ALA A 609 -1.74 -31.34 -33.34
N PHE A 610 -2.35 -31.71 -32.22
CA PHE A 610 -2.20 -33.02 -31.59
C PHE A 610 -2.72 -34.13 -32.50
N ILE A 611 -3.92 -33.98 -33.07
CA ILE A 611 -4.45 -34.93 -34.08
C ILE A 611 -3.48 -35.02 -35.27
N ALA A 612 -2.93 -33.89 -35.73
CA ALA A 612 -2.03 -33.86 -36.87
C ALA A 612 -0.69 -34.58 -36.65
N LEU A 613 -0.22 -34.76 -35.40
CA LEU A 613 0.99 -35.56 -35.11
C LEU A 613 0.88 -37.01 -35.57
N PHE A 614 -0.34 -37.56 -35.55
CA PHE A 614 -0.62 -38.94 -35.93
C PHE A 614 -0.97 -39.09 -37.42
N LEU A 615 -1.16 -37.98 -38.13
CA LEU A 615 -1.46 -37.99 -39.56
C LEU A 615 -0.17 -37.97 -40.40
N PRO A 616 -0.14 -38.63 -41.56
CA PRO A 616 1.02 -38.59 -42.44
C PRO A 616 1.23 -37.16 -42.98
N THR A 617 2.47 -36.69 -42.87
CA THR A 617 2.93 -35.38 -43.34
C THR A 617 2.84 -35.29 -44.85
N LYS A 618 2.20 -34.25 -45.38
CA LYS A 618 2.15 -34.02 -46.83
C LYS A 618 3.37 -33.21 -47.27
N PRO A 619 3.99 -33.56 -48.42
CA PRO A 619 5.08 -32.75 -48.96
C PRO A 619 4.60 -31.33 -49.29
N ASP A 620 5.45 -30.34 -49.05
CA ASP A 620 5.21 -28.91 -49.35
C ASP A 620 5.14 -28.78 -50.87
N ARG A 621 3.93 -28.76 -51.44
CA ARG A 621 3.72 -28.46 -52.85
C ARG A 621 3.98 -26.96 -52.98
N GLY A 622 5.04 -26.59 -53.71
CA GLY A 622 5.44 -25.19 -53.88
C GLY A 622 4.26 -24.26 -54.18
N CYS A 623 4.32 -23.03 -53.67
CA CYS A 623 3.25 -22.06 -53.89
C CYS A 623 3.34 -21.54 -55.34
N ASP A 624 2.37 -21.90 -56.19
CA ASP A 624 2.33 -21.48 -57.60
C ASP A 624 2.24 -19.95 -57.78
N ASN A 625 1.70 -19.24 -56.79
CA ASN A 625 1.59 -17.79 -56.82
C ASN A 625 2.89 -17.12 -56.34
N LYS A 626 3.62 -16.51 -57.28
CA LYS A 626 4.88 -15.79 -57.03
C LYS A 626 4.77 -14.69 -55.96
N ILE A 627 3.64 -13.97 -55.88
CA ILE A 627 3.42 -12.91 -54.89
C ILE A 627 3.33 -13.51 -53.49
N VAL A 628 2.50 -14.55 -53.33
CA VAL A 628 2.31 -15.24 -52.06
C VAL A 628 3.62 -15.89 -51.59
N TYR A 629 4.39 -16.47 -52.52
CA TYR A 629 5.72 -17.01 -52.24
C TYR A 629 6.71 -15.94 -51.73
N ARG A 630 6.77 -14.77 -52.39
CA ARG A 630 7.62 -13.65 -51.95
C ARG A 630 7.19 -13.10 -50.59
N MET A 631 5.87 -12.97 -50.38
CA MET A 631 5.31 -12.55 -49.09
C MET A 631 5.65 -13.54 -47.98
N ARG A 632 5.54 -14.85 -48.25
CA ARG A 632 5.98 -15.91 -47.33
C ARG A 632 7.46 -15.75 -46.99
N GLN A 633 8.33 -15.56 -47.97
CA GLN A 633 9.77 -15.38 -47.72
C GLN A 633 10.05 -14.12 -46.90
N ALA A 634 9.37 -13.02 -47.20
CA ALA A 634 9.50 -11.77 -46.44
C ALA A 634 9.06 -11.96 -44.99
N LEU A 635 7.93 -12.62 -44.74
CA LEU A 635 7.45 -12.91 -43.40
C LEU A 635 8.37 -13.90 -42.66
N GLU A 636 8.82 -14.96 -43.33
CA GLU A 636 9.77 -15.92 -42.76
C GLU A 636 11.11 -15.27 -42.40
N PHE A 637 11.51 -14.21 -43.11
CA PHE A 637 12.69 -13.40 -42.81
C PHE A 637 12.46 -12.46 -41.62
N LEU A 638 11.33 -11.75 -41.61
CA LEU A 638 10.97 -10.77 -40.57
C LEU A 638 10.61 -11.42 -39.22
N LEU A 639 10.12 -12.66 -39.23
CA LEU A 639 9.63 -13.37 -38.05
C LEU A 639 10.53 -14.59 -37.76
N PRO A 640 11.61 -14.43 -36.98
CA PRO A 640 12.54 -15.52 -36.69
C PRO A 640 11.81 -16.68 -35.98
N GLY A 641 12.18 -17.91 -36.31
CA GLY A 641 11.48 -19.10 -35.81
C GLY A 641 10.28 -19.55 -36.65
N SER A 642 9.75 -18.71 -37.55
CA SER A 642 8.63 -19.09 -38.41
C SER A 642 9.03 -19.95 -39.62
N ALA A 643 10.31 -19.93 -40.02
CA ALA A 643 10.83 -20.71 -41.13
C ALA A 643 10.96 -22.21 -40.80
N LYS A 644 10.84 -23.08 -41.82
CA LYS A 644 10.91 -24.55 -41.66
C LYS A 644 12.21 -25.07 -41.03
N PRO A 645 13.41 -24.50 -41.31
CA PRO A 645 14.67 -24.99 -40.74
C PRO A 645 14.73 -24.98 -39.21
N TRP A 646 13.96 -24.11 -38.56
CA TRP A 646 13.92 -24.04 -37.10
C TRP A 646 13.29 -25.28 -36.45
N SER A 647 12.46 -26.04 -37.20
CA SER A 647 11.86 -27.29 -36.72
C SER A 647 11.19 -27.09 -35.34
N ILE A 648 11.57 -27.89 -34.34
CA ILE A 648 11.09 -27.83 -32.96
C ILE A 648 11.41 -26.52 -32.23
N ALA A 649 12.52 -25.85 -32.58
CA ALA A 649 12.92 -24.60 -31.93
C ALA A 649 12.10 -23.39 -32.41
N GLY A 650 11.45 -23.49 -33.56
CA GLY A 650 10.79 -22.36 -34.23
C GLY A 650 9.77 -21.60 -33.37
N PRO A 651 8.78 -22.29 -32.77
CA PRO A 651 7.78 -21.64 -31.91
C PRO A 651 8.39 -20.88 -30.72
N PHE A 652 9.46 -21.41 -30.11
CA PHE A 652 10.14 -20.77 -28.98
C PHE A 652 10.90 -19.52 -29.40
N VAL A 653 11.64 -19.59 -30.51
CA VAL A 653 12.40 -18.44 -31.04
C VAL A 653 11.45 -17.30 -31.42
N LEU A 654 10.31 -17.63 -32.03
CA LEU A 654 9.31 -16.63 -32.39
C LEU A 654 8.66 -15.99 -31.15
N SER A 655 8.35 -16.79 -30.14
CA SER A 655 7.80 -16.28 -28.88
C SER A 655 8.81 -15.42 -28.12
N LEU A 656 10.08 -15.82 -28.09
CA LEU A 656 11.16 -15.02 -27.50
C LEU A 656 11.34 -13.69 -28.22
N PHE A 657 11.23 -13.68 -29.55
CA PHE A 657 11.26 -12.44 -30.34
C PHE A 657 10.14 -11.48 -29.92
N PHE A 658 8.89 -11.95 -29.81
CA PHE A 658 7.78 -11.11 -29.34
C PHE A 658 7.93 -10.70 -27.88
N PHE A 659 8.47 -11.57 -27.02
CA PHE A 659 8.77 -11.24 -25.63
C PHE A 659 9.75 -10.07 -25.57
N SER A 660 10.85 -10.12 -26.32
CA SER A 660 11.81 -9.01 -26.44
C SER A 660 11.16 -7.71 -26.94
N LEU A 661 10.25 -7.78 -27.92
CA LEU A 661 9.52 -6.59 -28.39
C LEU A 661 8.61 -5.99 -27.32
N ILE A 662 7.86 -6.83 -26.59
CA ILE A 662 7.02 -6.38 -25.47
C ILE A 662 7.89 -5.70 -24.41
N LEU A 663 9.05 -6.26 -24.09
CA LEU A 663 9.98 -5.67 -23.13
C LEU A 663 10.52 -4.33 -23.58
N VAL A 664 10.96 -4.22 -24.83
CA VAL A 664 11.42 -2.94 -25.41
C VAL A 664 10.30 -1.90 -25.35
N TYR A 665 9.08 -2.30 -25.68
CA TYR A 665 7.91 -1.42 -25.60
C TYR A 665 7.62 -0.98 -24.16
N MET A 666 7.62 -1.89 -23.19
CA MET A 666 7.43 -1.57 -21.75
C MET A 666 8.52 -0.63 -21.23
N LEU A 667 9.79 -0.93 -21.54
CA LEU A 667 10.92 -0.06 -21.18
C LEU A 667 10.78 1.31 -21.85
N TYR A 668 10.32 1.39 -23.10
CA TYR A 668 10.10 2.67 -23.76
C TYR A 668 8.97 3.47 -23.11
N GLN A 669 7.82 2.84 -22.83
CA GLN A 669 6.67 3.49 -22.20
C GLN A 669 6.95 3.97 -20.78
N THR A 670 7.88 3.32 -20.08
CA THR A 670 8.21 3.61 -18.68
C THR A 670 9.59 4.21 -18.51
N GLU A 671 10.19 4.77 -19.57
CA GLU A 671 11.52 5.38 -19.50
C GLU A 671 12.59 4.45 -18.86
N GLY A 672 12.43 3.14 -19.04
CA GLY A 672 13.29 2.07 -18.56
C GLY A 672 12.90 1.46 -17.21
N MET A 673 11.85 1.95 -16.54
CA MET A 673 11.54 1.58 -15.16
C MET A 673 10.79 0.24 -15.00
N ALA A 674 10.11 -0.25 -16.04
CA ALA A 674 9.41 -1.54 -16.01
C ALA A 674 9.86 -2.49 -17.11
N THR A 675 9.95 -3.77 -16.74
CA THR A 675 10.17 -4.88 -17.67
C THR A 675 8.97 -5.81 -17.77
N ASN A 676 7.82 -5.43 -17.20
CA ASN A 676 6.61 -6.19 -17.35
C ASN A 676 5.40 -5.26 -17.32
N ILE A 677 4.27 -5.78 -17.79
CA ILE A 677 3.07 -4.98 -18.05
C ILE A 677 2.48 -4.42 -16.75
N ILE A 678 2.47 -5.19 -15.66
CA ILE A 678 1.87 -4.74 -14.40
C ILE A 678 2.72 -3.64 -13.75
N ASP A 679 4.04 -3.82 -13.68
CA ASP A 679 4.94 -2.79 -13.16
C ASP A 679 4.79 -1.49 -13.98
N ALA A 680 4.66 -1.61 -15.31
CA ALA A 680 4.50 -0.46 -16.21
C ALA A 680 3.25 0.38 -15.89
N LEU A 681 2.15 -0.27 -15.52
CA LEU A 681 0.91 0.40 -15.14
C LEU A 681 1.01 1.09 -13.78
N MET A 682 1.87 0.59 -12.88
CA MET A 682 1.99 1.09 -11.50
C MET A 682 2.95 2.27 -11.37
N ILE A 683 4.00 2.33 -12.19
CA ILE A 683 5.09 3.29 -12.06
C ILE A 683 4.68 4.78 -12.04
N PRO A 684 3.71 5.27 -12.84
CA PRO A 684 3.30 6.68 -12.78
C PRO A 684 2.87 7.12 -11.37
N ASN A 685 2.22 6.24 -10.62
CA ASN A 685 1.82 6.51 -9.22
C ASN A 685 3.02 6.54 -8.28
N VAL A 686 4.01 5.66 -8.50
CA VAL A 686 5.25 5.56 -7.71
C VAL A 686 6.10 6.83 -7.85
N GLN A 687 6.29 7.31 -9.08
CA GLN A 687 7.01 8.56 -9.34
C GLN A 687 6.35 9.74 -8.63
N GLY A 688 5.01 9.81 -8.63
CA GLY A 688 4.27 10.86 -7.94
C GLY A 688 4.37 10.82 -6.41
N ALA A 689 4.63 9.65 -5.83
CA ALA A 689 4.72 9.46 -4.38
C ALA A 689 6.13 9.70 -3.84
N TYR A 690 7.13 9.09 -4.46
CA TYR A 690 8.53 9.17 -4.02
C TYR A 690 9.35 10.22 -4.76
N GLY A 691 8.86 10.81 -5.85
CA GLY A 691 9.56 11.86 -6.63
C GLY A 691 10.90 11.46 -7.24
N MET A 692 11.21 10.16 -7.29
CA MET A 692 12.43 9.61 -7.89
C MET A 692 12.09 8.67 -9.03
N SER A 693 12.85 8.77 -10.12
CA SER A 693 12.81 7.84 -11.25
C SER A 693 14.22 7.59 -11.76
N GLU A 694 14.86 6.55 -11.24
CA GLU A 694 16.02 5.92 -11.88
C GLU A 694 15.56 4.57 -12.44
N ILE A 695 16.18 4.13 -13.54
CA ILE A 695 15.86 2.87 -14.24
C ILE A 695 15.97 1.71 -13.25
N PHE A 696 14.82 1.20 -12.79
CA PHE A 696 14.73 0.06 -11.89
C PHE A 696 14.52 -1.23 -12.66
N GLN A 697 15.35 -2.23 -12.37
CA GLN A 697 15.16 -3.58 -12.88
C GLN A 697 15.44 -4.56 -11.73
N SER A 698 14.44 -5.36 -11.33
CA SER A 698 14.63 -6.56 -10.48
C SER A 698 15.69 -7.49 -11.08
N SER A 699 16.23 -8.45 -10.32
CA SER A 699 17.24 -9.39 -10.85
C SER A 699 16.74 -10.15 -12.09
N LEU A 700 15.47 -10.57 -12.06
CA LEU A 700 14.79 -11.16 -13.22
C LEU A 700 14.67 -10.14 -14.35
N SER A 701 14.22 -8.91 -14.05
CA SER A 701 14.14 -7.81 -15.01
C SER A 701 15.48 -7.45 -15.65
N GLN A 702 16.60 -7.51 -14.92
CA GLN A 702 17.94 -7.21 -15.43
C GLN A 702 18.38 -8.29 -16.42
N TRP A 703 18.16 -9.55 -16.09
CA TRP A 703 18.39 -10.66 -17.01
C TRP A 703 17.53 -10.51 -18.27
N ILE A 704 16.25 -10.22 -18.10
CA ILE A 704 15.28 -9.97 -19.16
C ILE A 704 15.66 -8.76 -20.03
N SER A 705 16.15 -7.68 -19.42
CA SER A 705 16.59 -6.46 -20.11
C SER A 705 17.83 -6.74 -20.96
N LYS A 706 18.78 -7.55 -20.48
CA LYS A 706 19.90 -8.02 -21.33
C LYS A 706 19.39 -8.86 -22.51
N ALA A 707 18.30 -9.60 -22.34
CA ALA A 707 17.68 -10.34 -23.44
C ALA A 707 17.02 -9.44 -24.49
N LYS A 708 16.73 -8.16 -24.20
CA LYS A 708 16.29 -7.19 -25.21
C LYS A 708 17.35 -7.04 -26.30
N ASP A 709 18.64 -7.08 -25.97
CA ASP A 709 19.71 -6.89 -26.94
C ASP A 709 19.93 -8.14 -27.81
N LEU A 710 19.14 -9.20 -27.62
CA LEU A 710 19.23 -10.46 -28.38
C LEU A 710 18.19 -10.56 -29.50
N TRP A 711 17.20 -9.65 -29.61
CA TRP A 711 16.13 -9.79 -30.62
C TRP A 711 16.68 -9.70 -32.06
N TRP A 712 17.66 -8.84 -32.31
CA TRP A 712 18.28 -8.70 -33.64
C TRP A 712 19.22 -9.86 -33.98
N ILE A 713 19.82 -10.52 -32.98
CA ILE A 713 20.61 -11.74 -33.18
C ILE A 713 19.73 -12.82 -33.79
N SER A 714 18.48 -12.93 -33.34
CA SER A 714 17.51 -13.88 -33.91
C SER A 714 17.27 -13.61 -35.40
N LEU A 715 17.27 -12.34 -35.85
CA LEU A 715 17.16 -11.99 -37.27
C LEU A 715 18.41 -12.38 -38.07
N ILE A 716 19.61 -12.20 -37.51
CA ILE A 716 20.86 -12.60 -38.15
C ILE A 716 20.95 -14.12 -38.29
N VAL A 717 20.67 -14.86 -37.21
CA VAL A 717 20.65 -16.32 -37.25
C VAL A 717 19.60 -16.81 -38.27
N ASN A 718 18.43 -16.17 -38.29
CA ASN A 718 17.38 -16.47 -39.26
C ASN A 718 17.85 -16.22 -40.71
N PHE A 719 18.57 -15.14 -40.98
CA PHE A 719 19.16 -14.86 -42.29
C PHE A 719 20.13 -15.96 -42.75
N PHE A 720 21.05 -16.38 -41.88
CA PHE A 720 22.02 -17.44 -42.21
C PHE A 720 21.34 -18.80 -42.42
N LEU A 721 20.36 -19.15 -41.59
CA LEU A 721 19.57 -20.39 -41.73
C LEU A 721 18.74 -20.43 -43.02
N LEU A 722 18.20 -19.28 -43.46
CA LEU A 722 17.48 -19.19 -44.72
C LEU A 722 18.42 -19.26 -45.94
N ARG A 723 19.66 -18.78 -45.81
CA ARG A 723 20.65 -18.78 -46.89
C ARG A 723 21.32 -20.13 -47.09
N SER A 724 21.70 -20.83 -46.01
CA SER A 724 22.39 -22.13 -46.09
C SER A 724 21.60 -23.17 -46.90
N LYS A 725 20.27 -23.07 -46.89
CA LYS A 725 19.37 -23.96 -47.60
C LYS A 725 19.06 -23.59 -49.05
N ARG A 726 19.47 -22.41 -49.53
CA ARG A 726 19.44 -22.09 -50.98
C ARG A 726 20.65 -22.67 -51.72
N TRP A 727 21.64 -23.15 -50.97
CA TRP A 727 22.87 -23.76 -51.48
C TRP A 727 22.85 -25.29 -51.48
N GLN A 728 21.87 -25.89 -50.80
CA GLN A 728 21.51 -27.32 -50.87
C GLN A 728 20.27 -27.47 -51.75
#